data_AF-A0A940QHX7-F1
#
_entry.id   AF-A0A940QHX7-F1
#
_cell.length_a   1.000
_cell.length_b   1.000
_cell.length_c   1.000
_cell.angle_alpha   90.00
_cell.angle_beta   90.00
_cell.angle_gamma   90.00
#
_symmetry.space_group_name_H-M   'P 1'
#
loop_
_entity.id
_entity.type
_entity.pdbx_description
1 polymer ?
#
loop_
_entity_poly.entity_id
_entity_poly.type
_entity_poly.pdbx_seq_one_letter_code
_entity_poly.pdbx_strand_id
1 'polypeptide(L)'
;MKMYELTPAQKNFALLQSFFKGTSIATLCGIIIFDDLLERPALIDALKSVIKKHDALHLRFHCDKGKMMQYVADESVETNDNVFFMLFESEEEARKYALKEGKTVFDAEDAPMYRFTVFEIPDHTGIILSASHIVLDSWSYSVLAGDIFKTYRSITDTDVPAGDNVKNKENAGNVIEHICIGEVNEKNTEDENSIPDRKYSFISSFVRYETYLSSDKYRNDLNFWKERYEGGIEPTYIVPGRKNDTDPSSERRIHYLSPELSAKIKDFCARNSVSAATVFESAVLVYLSRINRSETVSINTMVLGRNNAAEKKTVGMYASVLPLTVSVNSSDTAAEICGNVMRSHREIYRRRDLPFSEIMSAVRSSGGISGRLTDVMVNFQNSVTEVPARTEWLSNGYNESAFVLNIDERDGGDRYVFSIDYQTGVFESEKAALLLTERIIHILGQITGSAEIRADEISLIPDTEREMLVYEFNDTDAELSNVSCVHEKISGLARKYPDRCALVFHGRKYTASELERLSDALAGELLVRDIRKGDIAALMCRRSPYMIIAMLAVMKTGAAYLPVSPDQPEERLKYMLEDAGSKLVLTFGCEFSAGTSLKLEDLVSEENLEKSGFRDNGMGDSEKTDNVIKDRINIHCSPDDPCYMIFTSGSSGRPKGTVITHRNVINYSEVTEHGICGGIIKNENSIVSVTDHVFDIFVTESLMALLDLKTIILADDNEAKSGKALGRLVRNTHSEVIQTTPTKMRSFMLDKNALEFLSCFKKIILGGEELPASLIKELKKHTCAKIFNIYGPAETTVWSSFTEADENDINIGKPLTNTGIYILDENRELLPSGIMGEICISGYGVGNGYPADPALTAEKFIPDKFRKGRMMYCTGDMGIMRADGNIVFCGRRDSQIKLRGLRIDLTETEGAMCMFAGINEAAVVCREIKGVQKLFGYYTSSDEVDETALRHYLAGELPAYMIPNGFMRLDSIPLTQSGKTDRKDLLEFNIKDDIIKRSSVPENETEADLCRIMADVLKLESVGAEDDF
;
A
#
# COMPACT_ATOMS: atom_id res chain seq x y z
N MET A 1 -38.87 37.20 -13.44
CA MET A 1 -38.39 36.04 -12.66
C MET A 1 -37.30 36.51 -11.71
N LYS A 2 -37.46 36.29 -10.40
CA LYS A 2 -36.46 36.73 -9.41
C LYS A 2 -35.42 35.63 -9.24
N MET A 3 -34.16 35.94 -9.56
CA MET A 3 -33.03 35.03 -9.42
C MET A 3 -32.41 35.19 -8.03
N TYR A 4 -31.94 34.07 -7.46
CA TYR A 4 -31.24 33.99 -6.19
C TYR A 4 -29.91 33.28 -6.39
N GLU A 5 -28.92 33.59 -5.55
CA GLU A 5 -27.71 32.76 -5.50
C GLU A 5 -28.00 31.42 -4.82
N LEU A 6 -27.13 30.44 -5.04
CA LEU A 6 -27.14 29.19 -4.28
C LEU A 6 -26.84 29.46 -2.80
N THR A 7 -27.56 28.76 -1.92
CA THR A 7 -27.19 28.70 -0.50
C THR A 7 -25.83 28.00 -0.34
N PRO A 8 -25.09 28.21 0.77
CA PRO A 8 -23.86 27.48 1.06
C PRO A 8 -23.93 25.96 0.86
N ALA A 9 -25.00 25.34 1.37
CA ALA A 9 -25.21 23.90 1.26
C ALA A 9 -25.38 23.47 -0.21
N GLN A 10 -26.12 24.24 -1.01
CA GLN A 10 -26.29 24.00 -2.45
C GLN A 10 -25.00 24.20 -3.24
N LYS A 11 -24.17 25.21 -2.88
CA LYS A 11 -22.88 25.47 -3.55
C LYS A 11 -21.96 24.26 -3.48
N ASN A 12 -21.91 23.55 -2.35
CA ASN A 12 -21.07 22.35 -2.20
C ASN A 12 -21.46 21.25 -3.19
N PHE A 13 -22.76 20.91 -3.31
CA PHE A 13 -23.21 19.88 -4.24
C PHE A 13 -23.11 20.31 -5.71
N ALA A 14 -23.33 21.60 -6.00
CA ALA A 14 -23.08 22.14 -7.34
C ALA A 14 -21.60 22.00 -7.75
N LEU A 15 -20.68 22.31 -6.83
CA LEU A 15 -19.24 22.12 -7.05
C LEU A 15 -18.90 20.64 -7.23
N LEU A 16 -19.43 19.76 -6.38
CA LEU A 16 -19.19 18.31 -6.46
C LEU A 16 -19.67 17.74 -7.80
N GLN A 17 -20.87 18.09 -8.24
CA GLN A 17 -21.42 17.67 -9.53
C GLN A 17 -20.62 18.25 -10.71
N SER A 18 -20.08 19.47 -10.58
CA SER A 18 -19.22 20.07 -11.61
C SER A 18 -17.87 19.36 -11.74
N PHE A 19 -17.30 18.90 -10.62
CA PHE A 19 -16.03 18.20 -10.57
C PHE A 19 -16.16 16.76 -11.12
N PHE A 20 -17.24 16.08 -10.77
CA PHE A 20 -17.55 14.72 -11.24
C PHE A 20 -18.68 14.72 -12.28
N LYS A 21 -18.50 15.52 -13.33
CA LYS A 21 -19.51 15.68 -14.39
C LYS A 21 -19.90 14.33 -15.01
N GLY A 22 -21.21 14.13 -15.21
CA GLY A 22 -21.76 12.90 -15.78
C GLY A 22 -21.94 11.75 -14.79
N THR A 23 -21.60 11.94 -13.52
CA THR A 23 -21.89 10.98 -12.44
C THR A 23 -23.15 11.37 -11.67
N SER A 24 -23.74 10.41 -10.95
CA SER A 24 -24.88 10.62 -10.04
C SER A 24 -24.43 10.98 -8.62
N ILE A 25 -23.22 11.52 -8.43
CA ILE A 25 -22.65 11.79 -7.10
C ILE A 25 -23.49 12.75 -6.25
N ALA A 26 -24.18 13.69 -6.88
CA ALA A 26 -25.12 14.60 -6.22
C ALA A 26 -26.58 14.15 -6.36
N THR A 27 -26.84 12.89 -6.74
CA THR A 27 -28.18 12.30 -6.76
C THR A 27 -28.43 11.56 -5.47
N LEU A 28 -29.63 11.71 -4.92
CA LEU A 28 -30.08 11.00 -3.75
C LEU A 28 -31.39 10.27 -4.08
N CYS A 29 -31.47 9.02 -3.67
CA CYS A 29 -32.56 8.11 -4.01
C CYS A 29 -33.00 7.33 -2.78
N GLY A 30 -34.31 7.22 -2.62
CA GLY A 30 -34.91 6.47 -1.51
C GLY A 30 -36.27 5.93 -1.88
N ILE A 31 -36.69 4.92 -1.13
CA ILE A 31 -37.96 4.23 -1.29
C ILE A 31 -38.80 4.40 -0.02
N ILE A 32 -40.08 4.66 -0.19
CA ILE A 32 -41.11 4.69 0.84
C ILE A 32 -42.07 3.56 0.52
N ILE A 33 -42.31 2.64 1.45
CA ILE A 33 -43.24 1.53 1.26
C ILE A 33 -44.27 1.61 2.38
N PHE A 34 -45.52 1.87 2.01
CA PHE A 34 -46.62 1.96 2.96
C PHE A 34 -47.04 0.56 3.42
N ASP A 35 -47.48 0.44 4.68
CA ASP A 35 -47.89 -0.85 5.26
C ASP A 35 -49.12 -1.43 4.55
N ASP A 36 -49.97 -0.57 3.99
CA ASP A 36 -51.20 -0.94 3.29
C ASP A 36 -51.13 -0.65 1.78
N LEU A 37 -51.98 -1.35 1.02
CA LEU A 37 -52.28 -1.01 -0.38
C LEU A 37 -53.15 0.27 -0.42
N LEU A 38 -52.59 1.35 -0.97
CA LEU A 38 -53.26 2.66 -1.04
C LEU A 38 -53.92 2.86 -2.41
N GLU A 39 -55.06 3.54 -2.43
CA GLU A 39 -55.75 3.90 -3.67
C GLU A 39 -54.89 4.79 -4.58
N ARG A 40 -54.35 4.21 -5.64
CA ARG A 40 -53.42 4.87 -6.58
C ARG A 40 -53.86 6.26 -7.06
N PRO A 41 -55.09 6.49 -7.56
CA PRO A 41 -55.48 7.82 -8.04
C PRO A 41 -55.36 8.88 -6.93
N ALA A 42 -55.86 8.57 -5.73
CA ALA A 42 -55.79 9.47 -4.59
C ALA A 42 -54.34 9.69 -4.12
N LEU A 43 -53.47 8.67 -4.20
CA LEU A 43 -52.04 8.82 -3.85
C LEU A 43 -51.29 9.71 -4.85
N ILE A 44 -51.58 9.56 -6.15
CA ILE A 44 -51.01 10.43 -7.20
C ILE A 44 -51.49 11.87 -7.00
N ASP A 45 -52.77 12.09 -6.69
CA ASP A 45 -53.32 13.43 -6.43
C ASP A 45 -52.73 14.05 -5.16
N ALA A 46 -52.56 13.26 -4.09
CA ALA A 46 -51.87 13.67 -2.88
C ALA A 46 -50.43 14.11 -3.18
N LEU A 47 -49.68 13.31 -3.94
CA LEU A 47 -48.31 13.61 -4.33
C LEU A 47 -48.23 14.92 -5.14
N LYS A 48 -49.12 15.12 -6.12
CA LYS A 48 -49.19 16.36 -6.91
C LYS A 48 -49.48 17.58 -6.05
N SER A 49 -50.37 17.45 -5.06
CA SER A 49 -50.67 18.52 -4.09
C SER A 49 -49.44 18.86 -3.23
N VAL A 50 -48.70 17.83 -2.77
CA VAL A 50 -47.47 18.03 -2.00
C VAL A 50 -46.37 18.67 -2.83
N ILE A 51 -46.21 18.30 -4.10
CA ILE A 51 -45.26 18.95 -5.01
C ILE A 51 -45.54 20.46 -5.08
N LYS A 52 -46.81 20.85 -5.31
CA LYS A 52 -47.22 22.26 -5.36
C LYS A 52 -46.93 23.03 -4.07
N LYS A 53 -47.11 22.36 -2.93
CA LYS A 53 -46.92 22.95 -1.60
C LYS A 53 -45.46 23.34 -1.32
N HIS A 54 -44.49 22.57 -1.80
CA HIS A 54 -43.06 22.74 -1.46
C HIS A 54 -42.27 23.44 -2.56
N ASP A 55 -41.85 24.68 -2.29
CA ASP A 55 -41.10 25.51 -3.26
C ASP A 55 -39.75 24.93 -3.69
N ALA A 56 -39.09 24.14 -2.84
CA ALA A 56 -37.86 23.43 -3.17
C ALA A 56 -37.99 22.52 -4.42
N LEU A 57 -39.16 21.91 -4.65
CA LEU A 57 -39.43 21.08 -5.83
C LEU A 57 -39.68 21.93 -7.09
N HIS A 58 -39.99 23.21 -6.91
CA HIS A 58 -40.14 24.18 -8.00
C HIS A 58 -38.84 24.94 -8.31
N LEU A 59 -37.74 24.63 -7.60
CA LEU A 59 -36.44 25.24 -7.92
C LEU A 59 -35.95 24.80 -9.31
N ARG A 60 -35.40 25.76 -10.01
CA ARG A 60 -34.72 25.60 -11.30
C ARG A 60 -33.38 26.30 -11.23
N PHE A 61 -32.42 25.80 -12.00
CA PHE A 61 -31.05 26.27 -11.97
C PHE A 61 -30.61 26.66 -13.37
N HIS A 62 -29.97 27.81 -13.46
CA HIS A 62 -29.54 28.42 -14.71
C HIS A 62 -28.12 28.94 -14.56
N CYS A 63 -27.29 28.74 -15.60
CA CYS A 63 -25.93 29.24 -15.60
C CYS A 63 -25.88 30.64 -16.24
N ASP A 64 -25.79 31.69 -15.42
CA ASP A 64 -25.61 33.06 -15.91
C ASP A 64 -24.14 33.47 -15.81
N LYS A 65 -23.49 33.72 -16.95
CA LYS A 65 -22.08 34.17 -17.05
C LYS A 65 -21.09 33.31 -16.25
N GLY A 66 -21.31 32.00 -16.21
CA GLY A 66 -20.47 31.05 -15.47
C GLY A 66 -20.78 30.94 -13.98
N LYS A 67 -21.82 31.63 -13.48
CA LYS A 67 -22.32 31.50 -12.11
C LYS A 67 -23.66 30.78 -12.11
N MET A 68 -23.77 29.71 -11.34
CA MET A 68 -25.02 28.98 -11.17
C MET A 68 -25.96 29.76 -10.24
N MET A 69 -27.15 30.06 -10.76
CA MET A 69 -28.21 30.81 -10.07
C MET A 69 -29.46 29.95 -9.99
N GLN A 70 -30.36 30.26 -9.05
CA GLN A 70 -31.62 29.55 -8.87
C GLN A 70 -32.83 30.46 -8.90
N TYR A 71 -33.99 29.92 -9.25
CA TYR A 71 -35.29 30.59 -9.15
C TYR A 71 -36.40 29.57 -8.88
N VAL A 72 -37.56 30.06 -8.44
CA VAL A 72 -38.77 29.25 -8.28
C VAL A 72 -39.62 29.36 -9.55
N ALA A 73 -39.84 28.25 -10.23
CA ALA A 73 -40.72 28.18 -11.40
C ALA A 73 -42.20 28.30 -11.00
N ASP A 74 -43.03 28.81 -11.91
CA ASP A 74 -44.48 28.94 -11.73
C ASP A 74 -45.14 27.56 -11.50
N GLU A 75 -46.22 27.52 -10.72
CA GLU A 75 -46.99 26.31 -10.42
C GLU A 75 -47.64 25.68 -11.66
N SER A 76 -47.74 26.44 -12.76
CA SER A 76 -48.23 25.99 -14.07
C SER A 76 -47.24 25.15 -14.87
N VAL A 77 -45.96 25.04 -14.44
CA VAL A 77 -44.95 24.18 -15.09
C VAL A 77 -45.27 22.70 -14.79
N GLU A 78 -45.38 21.88 -15.85
CA GLU A 78 -46.01 20.55 -15.86
C GLU A 78 -45.51 19.60 -14.76
N THR A 79 -46.34 19.40 -13.71
CA THR A 79 -46.09 18.43 -12.64
C THR A 79 -46.25 16.96 -13.10
N ASN A 80 -46.87 16.73 -14.26
CA ASN A 80 -47.22 15.38 -14.72
C ASN A 80 -46.02 14.60 -15.30
N ASP A 81 -45.03 15.28 -15.88
CA ASP A 81 -43.94 14.62 -16.61
C ASP A 81 -42.88 13.97 -15.72
N ASN A 82 -42.95 14.19 -14.40
CA ASN A 82 -41.99 13.68 -13.41
C ASN A 82 -42.64 12.80 -12.34
N VAL A 83 -43.89 12.37 -12.55
CA VAL A 83 -44.60 11.41 -11.69
C VAL A 83 -44.98 10.20 -12.53
N PHE A 84 -44.33 9.07 -12.28
CA PHE A 84 -44.52 7.82 -13.00
C PHE A 84 -45.31 6.82 -12.15
N PHE A 85 -45.91 5.84 -12.82
CA PHE A 85 -46.53 4.69 -12.18
C PHE A 85 -45.97 3.39 -12.74
N MET A 86 -45.67 2.43 -11.87
CA MET A 86 -45.21 1.10 -12.27
C MET A 86 -45.77 -0.02 -11.39
N LEU A 87 -45.80 -1.23 -11.94
CA LEU A 87 -46.14 -2.44 -11.23
C LEU A 87 -44.87 -3.28 -11.09
N PHE A 88 -44.66 -3.85 -9.91
CA PHE A 88 -43.57 -4.78 -9.65
C PHE A 88 -44.13 -6.08 -9.06
N GLU A 89 -43.46 -7.19 -9.33
CA GLU A 89 -43.83 -8.50 -8.79
C GLU A 89 -43.42 -8.63 -7.31
N SER A 90 -42.41 -7.87 -6.87
CA SER A 90 -41.85 -7.94 -5.52
C SER A 90 -41.15 -6.64 -5.10
N GLU A 91 -40.90 -6.49 -3.79
CA GLU A 91 -40.08 -5.40 -3.23
C GLU A 91 -38.64 -5.43 -3.77
N GLU A 92 -38.07 -6.61 -4.02
CA GLU A 92 -36.73 -6.75 -4.58
C GLU A 92 -36.64 -6.15 -5.99
N GLU A 93 -37.67 -6.36 -6.81
CA GLU A 93 -37.74 -5.77 -8.15
C GLU A 93 -37.88 -4.23 -8.09
N ALA A 94 -38.75 -3.73 -7.20
CA ALA A 94 -38.90 -2.30 -6.96
C ALA A 94 -37.59 -1.66 -6.51
N ARG A 95 -36.86 -2.32 -5.59
CA ARG A 95 -35.55 -1.89 -5.11
C ARG A 95 -34.49 -1.89 -6.22
N LYS A 96 -34.48 -2.90 -7.10
CA LYS A 96 -33.57 -2.96 -8.25
C LYS A 96 -33.82 -1.81 -9.23
N TYR A 97 -35.08 -1.48 -9.48
CA TYR A 97 -35.44 -0.30 -10.27
C TYR A 97 -35.00 1.00 -9.57
N ALA A 98 -35.25 1.14 -8.27
CA ALA A 98 -34.85 2.31 -7.49
C ALA A 98 -33.32 2.53 -7.48
N LEU A 99 -32.52 1.46 -7.40
CA LEU A 99 -31.06 1.52 -7.53
C LEU A 99 -30.63 2.02 -8.92
N LYS A 100 -31.35 1.65 -9.98
CA LYS A 100 -31.12 2.18 -11.32
C LYS A 100 -31.49 3.66 -11.40
N GLU A 101 -32.62 4.07 -10.83
CA GLU A 101 -33.04 5.48 -10.77
C GLU A 101 -32.09 6.35 -9.94
N GLY A 102 -31.45 5.80 -8.90
CA GLY A 102 -30.42 6.49 -8.11
C GLY A 102 -29.15 6.81 -8.89
N LYS A 103 -28.96 6.18 -10.06
CA LYS A 103 -27.89 6.49 -11.01
C LYS A 103 -28.28 7.53 -12.07
N THR A 104 -29.48 8.09 -11.97
CA THR A 104 -29.91 9.19 -12.84
C THR A 104 -29.11 10.45 -12.52
N VAL A 105 -28.63 11.13 -13.55
CA VAL A 105 -27.95 12.41 -13.45
C VAL A 105 -28.96 13.54 -13.67
N PHE A 106 -28.95 14.54 -12.79
CA PHE A 106 -29.76 15.74 -12.88
C PHE A 106 -28.87 16.95 -13.21
N ASP A 107 -28.61 17.17 -14.50
CA ASP A 107 -27.68 18.22 -15.00
C ASP A 107 -28.32 19.18 -16.02
N ALA A 108 -29.61 19.00 -16.33
CA ALA A 108 -30.33 19.85 -17.26
C ALA A 108 -30.64 21.23 -16.65
N GLU A 109 -30.22 22.30 -17.33
CA GLU A 109 -30.60 23.67 -16.98
C GLU A 109 -32.12 23.86 -17.13
N ASP A 110 -32.69 24.70 -16.27
CA ASP A 110 -34.10 25.08 -16.30
C ASP A 110 -35.09 23.89 -16.21
N ALA A 111 -34.63 22.73 -15.73
CA ALA A 111 -35.42 21.51 -15.59
C ALA A 111 -35.75 21.16 -14.12
N PRO A 112 -36.83 20.39 -13.86
CA PRO A 112 -37.09 19.77 -12.57
C PRO A 112 -35.92 18.87 -12.13
N MET A 113 -35.53 18.97 -10.86
CA MET A 113 -34.40 18.22 -10.29
C MET A 113 -34.85 16.98 -9.48
N TYR A 114 -36.00 16.41 -9.84
CA TYR A 114 -36.57 15.25 -9.16
C TYR A 114 -37.39 14.37 -10.11
N ARG A 115 -37.59 13.11 -9.71
CA ARG A 115 -38.53 12.15 -10.29
C ARG A 115 -39.18 11.34 -9.18
N PHE A 116 -40.50 11.20 -9.26
CA PHE A 116 -41.27 10.31 -8.40
C PHE A 116 -41.81 9.14 -9.22
N THR A 117 -41.73 7.94 -8.66
CA THR A 117 -42.38 6.75 -9.19
C THR A 117 -43.26 6.15 -8.12
N VAL A 118 -44.57 6.23 -8.30
CA VAL A 118 -45.54 5.47 -7.50
C VAL A 118 -45.52 4.03 -8.00
N PHE A 119 -45.50 3.06 -7.11
CA PHE A 119 -45.54 1.66 -7.50
C PHE A 119 -46.47 0.82 -6.63
N GLU A 120 -46.94 -0.29 -7.18
CA GLU A 120 -47.67 -1.32 -6.45
C GLU A 120 -46.91 -2.65 -6.53
N ILE A 121 -46.90 -3.35 -5.39
CA ILE A 121 -46.57 -4.78 -5.23
C ILE A 121 -47.80 -5.46 -4.60
N PRO A 122 -47.92 -6.81 -4.61
CA PRO A 122 -49.17 -7.50 -4.29
C PRO A 122 -49.95 -7.01 -3.06
N ASP A 123 -49.26 -6.63 -1.98
CA ASP A 123 -49.87 -6.20 -0.71
C ASP A 123 -49.57 -4.75 -0.31
N HIS A 124 -48.76 -4.02 -1.08
CA HIS A 124 -48.29 -2.68 -0.68
C HIS A 124 -48.22 -1.70 -1.85
N THR A 125 -48.40 -0.42 -1.53
CA THR A 125 -48.05 0.69 -2.42
C THR A 125 -46.79 1.37 -1.92
N GLY A 126 -45.98 1.91 -2.82
CA GLY A 126 -44.80 2.67 -2.45
C GLY A 126 -44.49 3.81 -3.39
N ILE A 127 -43.49 4.60 -3.01
CA ILE A 127 -42.98 5.75 -3.75
C ILE A 127 -41.46 5.64 -3.79
N ILE A 128 -40.90 5.68 -4.99
CA ILE A 128 -39.47 5.90 -5.21
C ILE A 128 -39.29 7.37 -5.55
N LEU A 129 -38.42 8.05 -4.82
CA LEU A 129 -37.99 9.41 -5.12
C LEU A 129 -36.51 9.37 -5.48
N SER A 130 -36.18 9.88 -6.66
CA SER A 130 -34.80 10.18 -7.09
C SER A 130 -34.71 11.67 -7.38
N ALA A 131 -33.75 12.36 -6.78
CA ALA A 131 -33.61 13.80 -6.93
C ALA A 131 -32.17 14.26 -6.76
N SER A 132 -31.87 15.46 -7.29
CA SER A 132 -30.62 16.12 -6.99
C SER A 132 -30.59 16.60 -5.53
N HIS A 133 -29.46 16.38 -4.87
CA HIS A 133 -29.18 16.82 -3.51
C HIS A 133 -29.15 18.36 -3.38
N ILE A 134 -29.15 19.09 -4.51
CA ILE A 134 -29.25 20.57 -4.53
C ILE A 134 -30.65 21.08 -4.17
N VAL A 135 -31.70 20.26 -4.29
CA VAL A 135 -33.08 20.64 -3.95
C VAL A 135 -33.59 20.01 -2.66
N LEU A 136 -32.96 18.93 -2.18
CA LEU A 136 -33.42 18.22 -1.00
C LEU A 136 -32.28 17.46 -0.30
N ASP A 137 -32.53 17.10 0.96
CA ASP A 137 -31.62 16.30 1.79
C ASP A 137 -32.35 15.11 2.42
N SER A 138 -31.64 14.33 3.24
CA SER A 138 -32.20 13.11 3.84
C SER A 138 -33.43 13.39 4.71
N TRP A 139 -33.39 14.42 5.54
CA TRP A 139 -34.53 14.81 6.38
C TRP A 139 -35.78 15.19 5.55
N SER A 140 -35.58 15.75 4.36
CA SER A 140 -36.68 16.13 3.47
C SER A 140 -37.55 14.94 3.05
N TYR A 141 -37.01 13.72 3.00
CA TYR A 141 -37.80 12.53 2.68
C TYR A 141 -38.83 12.20 3.75
N SER A 142 -38.45 12.28 5.04
CA SER A 142 -39.39 12.05 6.13
C SER A 142 -40.51 13.10 6.14
N VAL A 143 -40.19 14.35 5.81
CA VAL A 143 -41.18 15.43 5.66
C VAL A 143 -42.12 15.14 4.48
N LEU A 144 -41.57 14.75 3.33
CA LEU A 144 -42.36 14.40 2.14
C LEU A 144 -43.27 13.20 2.40
N ALA A 145 -42.76 12.12 2.98
CA ALA A 145 -43.54 10.93 3.34
C ALA A 145 -44.72 11.30 4.25
N GLY A 146 -44.46 12.09 5.30
CA GLY A 146 -45.47 12.57 6.23
C GLY A 146 -46.54 13.43 5.57
N ASP A 147 -46.13 14.38 4.72
CA ASP A 147 -47.05 15.27 4.01
C ASP A 147 -47.88 14.54 2.94
N ILE A 148 -47.28 13.60 2.20
CA ILE A 148 -47.98 12.78 1.19
C ILE A 148 -49.06 11.97 1.87
N PHE A 149 -48.73 11.24 2.95
CA PHE A 149 -49.70 10.40 3.63
C PHE A 149 -50.84 11.19 4.28
N LYS A 150 -50.54 12.32 4.94
CA LYS A 150 -51.56 13.20 5.52
C LYS A 150 -52.50 13.77 4.45
N THR A 151 -51.95 14.16 3.30
CA THR A 151 -52.74 14.67 2.18
C THR A 151 -53.59 13.57 1.56
N TYR A 152 -53.03 12.37 1.39
CA TYR A 152 -53.75 11.19 0.92
C TYR A 152 -54.97 10.89 1.81
N ARG A 153 -54.79 10.81 3.13
CA ARG A 153 -55.90 10.62 4.08
C ARG A 153 -56.96 11.69 3.97
N SER A 154 -56.57 12.95 3.78
CA SER A 154 -57.55 14.04 3.59
C SER A 154 -58.37 13.93 2.31
N ILE A 155 -57.87 13.23 1.28
CA ILE A 155 -58.57 12.98 0.02
C ILE A 155 -59.50 11.77 0.14
N THR A 156 -59.08 10.73 0.86
CA THR A 156 -59.83 9.46 0.95
C THR A 156 -60.85 9.41 2.09
N ASP A 157 -60.61 10.12 3.20
CA ASP A 157 -61.47 10.08 4.39
C ASP A 157 -62.68 11.04 4.28
N THR A 158 -63.06 11.51 3.08
CA THR A 158 -64.16 12.46 2.84
C THR A 158 -65.59 11.91 3.03
N ASP A 159 -65.78 10.82 3.78
CA ASP A 159 -67.11 10.27 4.07
C ASP A 159 -67.31 9.93 5.56
N VAL A 160 -67.21 10.94 6.44
CA VAL A 160 -67.87 10.92 7.77
C VAL A 160 -68.33 12.33 8.17
N PRO A 161 -69.63 12.59 8.38
CA PRO A 161 -70.10 13.81 9.03
C PRO A 161 -69.85 13.76 10.54
N ALA A 162 -69.57 14.91 11.14
CA ALA A 162 -69.35 15.12 12.57
C ALA A 162 -70.28 14.29 13.47
N GLY A 163 -69.70 13.46 14.34
CA GLY A 163 -70.41 12.70 15.36
C GLY A 163 -69.44 12.06 16.36
N ASP A 164 -69.65 12.36 17.63
CA ASP A 164 -68.87 11.94 18.79
C ASP A 164 -68.49 10.45 18.83
N ASN A 165 -67.23 10.14 19.20
CA ASN A 165 -66.89 9.35 20.39
C ASN A 165 -65.38 9.06 20.46
N VAL A 166 -64.68 9.82 21.29
CA VAL A 166 -63.43 9.36 21.91
C VAL A 166 -63.80 8.51 23.13
N LYS A 167 -63.36 7.25 23.17
CA LYS A 167 -63.20 6.51 24.43
C LYS A 167 -61.78 5.97 24.55
N ASN A 168 -61.08 6.62 25.49
CA ASN A 168 -59.81 6.32 26.12
C ASN A 168 -59.36 4.84 26.19
N LYS A 169 -58.05 4.64 26.05
CA LYS A 169 -57.22 4.04 27.10
C LYS A 169 -55.83 4.71 27.19
N GLU A 170 -55.71 5.50 28.25
CA GLU A 170 -54.55 5.89 29.09
C GLU A 170 -53.37 4.87 29.08
N ASN A 171 -52.08 5.24 29.28
CA ASN A 171 -51.51 6.25 30.18
C ASN A 171 -50.03 6.57 29.89
N ALA A 172 -49.61 7.79 30.28
CA ALA A 172 -48.28 8.39 30.48
C ALA A 172 -47.97 9.55 29.49
N GLY A 173 -47.86 10.83 29.87
CA GLY A 173 -47.88 11.50 31.16
C GLY A 173 -47.07 12.81 31.04
N ASN A 174 -47.76 13.95 31.18
CA ASN A 174 -47.29 15.36 31.31
C ASN A 174 -46.68 16.03 30.06
N VAL A 175 -47.40 16.85 29.28
CA VAL A 175 -48.07 18.16 29.54
C VAL A 175 -47.07 19.31 29.69
N ILE A 176 -46.99 20.13 28.63
CA ILE A 176 -46.85 21.58 28.72
C ILE A 176 -48.06 22.18 27.99
N GLU A 177 -48.85 22.93 28.75
CA GLU A 177 -50.12 23.56 28.35
C GLU A 177 -49.97 24.79 27.42
N HIS A 178 -51.07 25.02 26.71
CA HIS A 178 -51.44 26.17 25.88
C HIS A 178 -51.20 27.56 26.48
N ILE A 179 -50.92 28.53 25.60
CA ILE A 179 -51.46 29.91 25.72
C ILE A 179 -51.94 30.38 24.34
N CYS A 180 -53.17 30.90 24.31
CA CYS A 180 -53.86 31.52 23.18
C CYS A 180 -53.59 33.04 23.06
N ILE A 181 -54.03 33.58 21.93
CA ILE A 181 -54.48 34.96 21.62
C ILE A 181 -53.40 36.00 21.25
N GLY A 182 -53.60 36.62 20.08
CA GLY A 182 -53.03 37.92 19.74
C GLY A 182 -53.21 38.31 18.27
N GLU A 183 -54.44 38.68 17.88
CA GLU A 183 -54.62 39.52 16.69
C GLU A 183 -53.87 40.85 16.90
N VAL A 184 -52.93 41.15 16.00
CA VAL A 184 -52.39 42.50 15.85
C VAL A 184 -52.71 42.94 14.42
N ASN A 185 -53.60 43.92 14.34
CA ASN A 185 -53.82 44.73 13.14
C ASN A 185 -52.52 45.48 12.80
N GLU A 186 -51.88 45.13 11.69
CA GLU A 186 -50.97 46.03 10.99
C GLU A 186 -51.52 46.37 9.61
N LYS A 187 -51.50 47.68 9.34
CA LYS A 187 -52.09 48.34 8.20
C LYS A 187 -51.45 47.87 6.89
N ASN A 188 -52.31 47.63 5.91
CA ASN A 188 -51.98 47.54 4.49
C ASN A 188 -51.04 48.66 4.05
N THR A 189 -49.83 48.28 3.63
CA THR A 189 -49.14 48.91 2.51
C THR A 189 -48.92 47.81 1.49
N GLU A 190 -49.63 47.91 0.37
CA GLU A 190 -49.47 47.05 -0.80
C GLU A 190 -48.02 47.16 -1.30
N ASP A 191 -47.29 46.04 -1.21
CA ASP A 191 -46.00 45.85 -1.86
C ASP A 191 -46.17 44.65 -2.80
N GLU A 192 -46.21 44.89 -4.11
CA GLU A 192 -46.50 43.93 -5.19
C GLU A 192 -45.42 42.84 -5.40
N ASN A 193 -44.66 42.47 -4.35
CA ASN A 193 -43.56 41.50 -4.42
C ASN A 193 -43.63 40.36 -3.38
N SER A 194 -44.79 40.10 -2.77
CA SER A 194 -44.93 39.00 -1.81
C SER A 194 -44.99 37.64 -2.51
N ILE A 195 -44.04 36.76 -2.16
CA ILE A 195 -44.10 35.30 -2.38
C ILE A 195 -45.49 34.82 -1.91
N PRO A 196 -46.22 33.97 -2.66
CA PRO A 196 -47.50 33.44 -2.19
C PRO A 196 -47.29 32.84 -0.80
N ASP A 197 -48.23 33.10 0.12
CA ASP A 197 -48.15 32.81 1.57
C ASP A 197 -48.02 31.29 1.84
N ARG A 198 -46.83 30.76 1.55
CA ARG A 198 -46.43 29.39 1.81
C ARG A 198 -45.85 29.40 3.22
N LYS A 199 -46.63 28.88 4.17
CA LYS A 199 -46.27 28.75 5.59
C LYS A 199 -44.88 28.12 5.84
N TYR A 200 -44.34 27.36 4.89
CA TYR A 200 -43.00 26.78 4.90
C TYR A 200 -42.36 26.96 3.50
N SER A 201 -41.34 27.82 3.38
CA SER A 201 -40.67 28.15 2.11
C SER A 201 -39.16 28.03 2.26
N PHE A 202 -38.51 27.24 1.41
CA PHE A 202 -37.06 27.10 1.34
C PHE A 202 -36.37 28.42 0.96
N ILE A 203 -36.99 29.26 0.12
CA ILE A 203 -36.42 30.56 -0.28
C ILE A 203 -36.20 31.48 0.94
N SER A 204 -36.98 31.34 2.01
CA SER A 204 -36.73 32.09 3.26
C SER A 204 -35.36 31.80 3.88
N SER A 205 -34.80 30.61 3.66
CA SER A 205 -33.46 30.23 4.13
C SER A 205 -32.35 31.04 3.45
N PHE A 206 -32.54 31.48 2.21
CA PHE A 206 -31.59 32.32 1.49
C PHE A 206 -31.35 33.66 2.22
N VAL A 207 -32.43 34.33 2.62
CA VAL A 207 -32.37 35.61 3.35
C VAL A 207 -31.63 35.43 4.69
N ARG A 208 -31.86 34.30 5.37
CA ARG A 208 -31.13 33.95 6.60
C ARG A 208 -29.63 33.81 6.34
N TYR A 209 -29.23 33.12 5.27
CA TYR A 209 -27.82 32.94 4.94
C TYR A 209 -27.12 34.26 4.56
N GLU A 210 -27.76 35.12 3.76
CA GLU A 210 -27.25 36.47 3.46
C GLU A 210 -27.03 37.29 4.73
N THR A 211 -27.99 37.21 5.67
CA THR A 211 -27.89 37.87 6.98
C THR A 211 -26.72 37.29 7.79
N TYR A 212 -26.53 35.97 7.77
CA TYR A 212 -25.43 35.30 8.46
C TYR A 212 -24.06 35.70 7.89
N LEU A 213 -23.88 35.66 6.57
CA LEU A 213 -22.63 36.02 5.89
C LEU A 213 -22.20 37.46 6.19
N SER A 214 -23.17 38.34 6.43
CA SER A 214 -22.94 39.75 6.79
C SER A 214 -22.73 39.99 8.29
N SER A 215 -22.87 38.97 9.14
CA SER A 215 -22.88 39.11 10.60
C SER A 215 -21.50 39.00 11.26
N ASP A 216 -21.38 39.46 12.51
CA ASP A 216 -20.21 39.18 13.36
C ASP A 216 -20.05 37.67 13.64
N LYS A 217 -21.16 36.92 13.64
CA LYS A 217 -21.13 35.47 13.86
C LYS A 217 -20.33 34.75 12.78
N TYR A 218 -20.50 35.10 11.51
CA TYR A 218 -19.71 34.51 10.41
C TYR A 218 -18.20 34.73 10.61
N ARG A 219 -17.79 35.95 10.96
CA ARG A 219 -16.38 36.27 11.24
C ARG A 219 -15.82 35.47 12.42
N ASN A 220 -16.60 35.35 13.50
CA ASN A 220 -16.21 34.57 14.67
C ASN A 220 -16.13 33.06 14.38
N ASP A 221 -17.07 32.53 13.61
CA ASP A 221 -17.07 31.12 13.20
C ASP A 221 -15.86 30.81 12.30
N LEU A 222 -15.51 31.71 11.36
CA LEU A 222 -14.34 31.56 10.50
C LEU A 222 -13.02 31.62 11.28
N ASN A 223 -12.89 32.56 12.22
CA ASN A 223 -11.69 32.68 13.06
C ASN A 223 -11.49 31.47 13.95
N PHE A 224 -12.55 30.90 14.51
CA PHE A 224 -12.46 29.66 15.29
C PHE A 224 -11.78 28.52 14.50
N TRP A 225 -12.14 28.36 13.23
CA TRP A 225 -11.53 27.31 12.40
C TRP A 225 -10.07 27.59 12.06
N LYS A 226 -9.69 28.86 11.90
CA LYS A 226 -8.28 29.25 11.74
C LYS A 226 -7.47 28.93 13.00
N GLU A 227 -7.97 29.34 14.16
CA GLU A 227 -7.33 29.08 15.45
C GLU A 227 -7.24 27.58 15.76
N ARG A 228 -8.29 26.81 15.45
CA ARG A 228 -8.34 25.37 15.70
C ARG A 228 -7.25 24.59 14.97
N TYR A 229 -6.82 25.06 13.81
CA TYR A 229 -5.78 24.43 13.00
C TYR A 229 -4.51 25.30 12.90
N GLU A 230 -4.34 26.25 13.84
CA GLU A 230 -3.12 27.04 13.94
C GLU A 230 -1.94 26.12 14.26
N GLY A 231 -0.89 26.18 13.45
CA GLY A 231 0.25 25.25 13.52
C GLY A 231 0.14 24.04 12.58
N GLY A 232 -0.97 23.91 11.85
CA GLY A 232 -1.20 22.85 10.87
C GLY A 232 -1.73 21.54 11.46
N ILE A 233 -2.19 20.66 10.59
CA ILE A 233 -2.69 19.33 10.93
C ILE A 233 -2.34 18.35 9.81
N GLU A 234 -2.04 17.10 10.16
CA GLU A 234 -1.83 16.05 9.17
C GLU A 234 -3.18 15.50 8.66
N PRO A 235 -3.33 15.26 7.35
CA PRO A 235 -4.51 14.60 6.81
C PRO A 235 -4.74 13.22 7.41
N THR A 236 -6.01 12.86 7.65
CA THR A 236 -6.39 11.54 8.16
C THR A 236 -6.85 10.63 7.02
N TYR A 237 -6.13 9.52 6.82
CA TYR A 237 -6.42 8.57 5.74
C TYR A 237 -7.02 7.27 6.28
N ILE A 238 -7.99 6.72 5.55
CA ILE A 238 -8.51 5.36 5.84
C ILE A 238 -7.56 4.26 5.35
N VAL A 239 -6.77 4.57 4.32
CA VAL A 239 -5.64 3.77 3.81
C VAL A 239 -4.42 4.70 3.73
N PRO A 240 -3.56 4.73 4.76
CA PRO A 240 -2.38 5.59 4.78
C PRO A 240 -1.41 5.29 3.63
N GLY A 241 -0.78 6.32 3.06
CA GLY A 241 0.25 6.18 2.01
C GLY A 241 -0.28 5.94 0.59
N ARG A 242 -1.60 5.96 0.38
CA ARG A 242 -2.22 5.87 -0.96
C ARG A 242 -1.89 7.10 -1.83
N LYS A 243 -1.89 6.91 -3.15
CA LYS A 243 -1.94 8.04 -4.10
C LYS A 243 -3.36 8.63 -4.08
N ASN A 244 -3.49 9.93 -4.38
CA ASN A 244 -4.79 10.56 -4.54
C ASN A 244 -5.48 9.97 -5.77
N ASP A 245 -6.40 9.02 -5.56
CA ASP A 245 -7.30 8.57 -6.61
C ASP A 245 -8.43 9.59 -6.78
N THR A 246 -8.79 9.84 -8.04
CA THR A 246 -9.85 10.77 -8.43
C THR A 246 -11.14 10.07 -8.81
N ASP A 247 -11.20 8.74 -8.87
CA ASP A 247 -12.44 8.04 -9.18
C ASP A 247 -13.38 7.98 -7.96
N PRO A 248 -14.57 8.61 -8.01
CA PRO A 248 -15.53 8.58 -6.91
C PRO A 248 -16.38 7.31 -6.87
N SER A 249 -16.19 6.37 -7.81
CA SER A 249 -16.97 5.12 -7.89
C SER A 249 -16.92 4.37 -6.57
N SER A 250 -18.10 3.99 -6.07
CA SER A 250 -18.25 3.38 -4.75
C SER A 250 -19.30 2.28 -4.73
N GLU A 251 -19.13 1.35 -3.80
CA GLU A 251 -20.07 0.27 -3.54
C GLU A 251 -20.56 0.31 -2.10
N ARG A 252 -21.81 -0.13 -1.89
CA ARG A 252 -22.45 -0.21 -0.57
C ARG A 252 -22.50 -1.64 -0.06
N ARG A 253 -22.11 -1.85 1.20
CA ARG A 253 -22.40 -3.07 1.96
C ARG A 253 -23.18 -2.75 3.21
N ILE A 254 -24.16 -3.60 3.52
CA ILE A 254 -25.08 -3.42 4.66
C ILE A 254 -24.85 -4.56 5.64
N HIS A 255 -24.63 -4.21 6.89
CA HIS A 255 -24.48 -5.10 8.02
C HIS A 255 -25.54 -4.77 9.07
N TYR A 256 -26.14 -5.81 9.64
CA TYR A 256 -27.05 -5.66 10.76
C TYR A 256 -26.29 -5.99 12.03
N LEU A 257 -26.19 -5.03 12.95
CA LEU A 257 -25.57 -5.33 14.24
C LEU A 257 -26.43 -6.35 15.00
N SER A 258 -25.77 -7.23 15.75
CA SER A 258 -26.47 -8.15 16.64
C SER A 258 -27.35 -7.38 17.65
N PRO A 259 -28.51 -7.91 18.07
CA PRO A 259 -29.32 -7.33 19.14
C PRO A 259 -28.49 -7.09 20.40
N GLU A 260 -27.57 -8.00 20.71
CA GLU A 260 -26.74 -7.96 21.91
C GLU A 260 -25.81 -6.75 21.88
N LEU A 261 -25.12 -6.51 20.77
CA LEU A 261 -24.26 -5.34 20.61
C LEU A 261 -25.08 -4.04 20.58
N SER A 262 -26.23 -4.05 19.90
CA SER A 262 -27.12 -2.88 19.84
C SER A 262 -27.64 -2.49 21.23
N ALA A 263 -28.00 -3.47 22.07
CA ALA A 263 -28.37 -3.26 23.46
C ALA A 263 -27.20 -2.73 24.30
N LYS A 264 -25.98 -3.29 24.13
CA LYS A 264 -24.77 -2.80 24.81
C LYS A 264 -24.46 -1.35 24.47
N ILE A 265 -24.62 -0.94 23.21
CA ILE A 265 -24.45 0.46 22.79
C ILE A 265 -25.45 1.36 23.52
N LYS A 266 -26.74 0.99 23.53
CA LYS A 266 -27.80 1.75 24.23
C LYS A 266 -27.51 1.88 25.74
N ASP A 267 -27.11 0.77 26.37
CA ASP A 267 -26.74 0.74 27.79
C ASP A 267 -25.53 1.62 28.09
N PHE A 268 -24.49 1.55 27.25
CA PHE A 268 -23.29 2.37 27.40
C PHE A 268 -23.62 3.86 27.29
N CYS A 269 -24.45 4.23 26.31
CA CYS A 269 -24.92 5.60 26.12
C CYS A 269 -25.67 6.10 27.35
N ALA A 270 -26.58 5.30 27.90
CA ALA A 270 -27.35 5.64 29.10
C ALA A 270 -26.46 5.84 30.34
N ARG A 271 -25.46 4.98 30.56
CA ARG A 271 -24.57 5.05 31.73
C ARG A 271 -23.58 6.21 31.67
N ASN A 272 -23.06 6.52 30.48
CA ASN A 272 -22.01 7.53 30.30
C ASN A 272 -22.54 8.89 29.84
N SER A 273 -23.87 9.02 29.65
CA SER A 273 -24.52 10.26 29.17
C SER A 273 -23.95 10.76 27.83
N VAL A 274 -23.71 9.83 26.90
CA VAL A 274 -23.24 10.09 25.52
C VAL A 274 -24.26 9.61 24.51
N SER A 275 -24.21 10.11 23.27
CA SER A 275 -25.09 9.65 22.19
C SER A 275 -24.52 8.41 21.48
N ALA A 276 -25.38 7.63 20.83
CA ALA A 276 -24.95 6.51 20.00
C ALA A 276 -24.00 6.96 18.87
N ALA A 277 -24.31 8.09 18.22
CA ALA A 277 -23.44 8.71 17.21
C ALA A 277 -22.01 8.90 17.71
N THR A 278 -21.85 9.44 18.92
CA THR A 278 -20.54 9.63 19.56
C THR A 278 -19.81 8.31 19.80
N VAL A 279 -20.51 7.23 20.15
CA VAL A 279 -19.88 5.90 20.34
C VAL A 279 -19.36 5.34 19.00
N PHE A 280 -20.15 5.45 17.93
CA PHE A 280 -19.73 5.05 16.58
C PHE A 280 -18.55 5.87 16.06
N GLU A 281 -18.63 7.19 16.18
CA GLU A 281 -17.54 8.10 15.79
C GLU A 281 -16.26 7.81 16.60
N SER A 282 -16.38 7.53 17.90
CA SER A 282 -15.23 7.18 18.76
C SER A 282 -14.54 5.90 18.28
N ALA A 283 -15.28 4.86 17.91
CA ALA A 283 -14.70 3.63 17.38
C ALA A 283 -13.91 3.87 16.08
N VAL A 284 -14.45 4.69 15.18
CA VAL A 284 -13.76 5.08 13.93
C VAL A 284 -12.53 5.92 14.22
N LEU A 285 -12.62 6.90 15.12
CA LEU A 285 -11.50 7.78 15.49
C LEU A 285 -10.36 7.02 16.17
N VAL A 286 -10.67 6.06 17.05
CA VAL A 286 -9.67 5.16 17.65
C VAL A 286 -8.93 4.36 16.57
N TYR A 287 -9.68 3.76 15.63
CA TYR A 287 -9.07 3.05 14.50
C TYR A 287 -8.15 3.96 13.68
N LEU A 288 -8.64 5.15 13.29
CA LEU A 288 -7.88 6.11 12.48
C LEU A 288 -6.63 6.63 13.18
N SER A 289 -6.73 6.92 14.48
CA SER A 289 -5.59 7.39 15.28
C SER A 289 -4.45 6.36 15.27
N ARG A 290 -4.79 5.08 15.46
CA ARG A 290 -3.80 4.01 15.49
C ARG A 290 -3.16 3.75 14.12
N ILE A 291 -3.93 3.68 13.04
CA ILE A 291 -3.35 3.37 11.71
C ILE A 291 -2.56 4.55 11.10
N ASN A 292 -2.94 5.80 11.41
CA ASN A 292 -2.22 6.99 10.95
C ASN A 292 -1.07 7.37 11.90
N ARG A 293 -0.94 6.69 13.06
CA ARG A 293 0.03 7.01 14.12
C ARG A 293 -0.04 8.47 14.54
N SER A 294 -1.26 9.00 14.62
CA SER A 294 -1.54 10.39 15.01
C SER A 294 -2.52 10.39 16.16
N GLU A 295 -2.20 11.13 17.22
CA GLU A 295 -3.13 11.35 18.32
C GLU A 295 -4.28 12.28 17.90
N THR A 296 -4.07 13.17 16.92
CA THR A 296 -5.12 14.06 16.42
C THR A 296 -5.59 13.62 15.05
N VAL A 297 -6.85 13.19 14.97
CA VAL A 297 -7.46 12.67 13.75
C VAL A 297 -8.79 13.34 13.46
N SER A 298 -9.16 13.34 12.18
CA SER A 298 -10.37 13.99 11.70
C SER A 298 -11.25 13.03 10.92
N ILE A 299 -12.56 13.15 11.12
CA ILE A 299 -13.61 12.58 10.26
C ILE A 299 -14.54 13.69 9.80
N ASN A 300 -15.25 13.49 8.70
CA ASN A 300 -16.36 14.34 8.32
C ASN A 300 -17.65 13.80 8.97
N THR A 301 -18.52 14.69 9.42
CA THR A 301 -19.85 14.34 9.94
C THR A 301 -20.90 15.25 9.34
N MET A 302 -22.08 14.71 9.06
CA MET A 302 -23.20 15.48 8.54
C MET A 302 -24.04 16.05 9.69
N VAL A 303 -24.27 17.35 9.66
CA VAL A 303 -25.15 18.03 10.63
C VAL A 303 -26.39 18.58 9.93
N LEU A 304 -27.52 18.50 10.63
CA LEU A 304 -28.76 19.14 10.16
C LEU A 304 -28.62 20.65 10.27
N GLY A 305 -28.67 21.38 9.15
CA GLY A 305 -28.65 22.86 9.13
C GLY A 305 -30.01 23.53 9.39
N ARG A 306 -30.95 22.81 10.01
CA ARG A 306 -32.29 23.31 10.36
C ARG A 306 -32.27 23.88 11.79
N ASN A 307 -32.44 25.18 11.90
CA ASN A 307 -32.33 25.97 13.12
C ASN A 307 -33.67 26.17 13.86
N ASN A 308 -34.80 26.14 13.15
CA ASN A 308 -36.11 26.44 13.75
C ASN A 308 -37.21 25.42 13.35
N ALA A 309 -38.37 25.54 14.00
CA ALA A 309 -39.51 24.62 13.78
C ALA A 309 -40.09 24.70 12.36
N ALA A 310 -40.00 25.85 11.70
CA ALA A 310 -40.47 26.01 10.31
C ALA A 310 -39.54 25.27 9.34
N GLU A 311 -38.22 25.43 9.48
CA GLU A 311 -37.22 24.72 8.65
C GLU A 311 -37.31 23.19 8.83
N LYS A 312 -37.61 22.70 10.04
CA LYS A 312 -37.89 21.26 10.29
C LYS A 312 -39.06 20.69 9.49
N LYS A 313 -39.99 21.54 9.04
CA LYS A 313 -41.15 21.19 8.23
C LYS A 313 -41.01 21.62 6.76
N THR A 314 -39.86 22.16 6.38
CA THR A 314 -39.58 22.65 5.03
C THR A 314 -38.71 21.64 4.28
N VAL A 315 -39.17 21.22 3.10
CA VAL A 315 -38.37 20.44 2.14
C VAL A 315 -37.29 21.35 1.56
N GLY A 316 -36.06 20.87 1.48
CA GLY A 316 -34.96 21.67 0.98
C GLY A 316 -33.59 21.14 1.37
N MET A 317 -32.54 21.67 0.73
CA MET A 317 -31.16 21.33 1.04
C MET A 317 -30.63 22.16 2.22
N TYR A 318 -30.64 21.60 3.43
CA TYR A 318 -30.12 22.24 4.65
C TYR A 318 -28.92 21.54 5.26
N ALA A 319 -28.67 20.27 4.94
CA ALA A 319 -27.57 19.53 5.54
C ALA A 319 -26.21 20.19 5.26
N SER A 320 -25.30 20.13 6.23
CA SER A 320 -23.92 20.61 6.07
C SER A 320 -22.95 19.53 6.51
N VAL A 321 -21.80 19.48 5.86
CA VAL A 321 -20.68 18.60 6.25
C VAL A 321 -19.71 19.44 7.05
N LEU A 322 -19.31 18.93 8.22
CA LEU A 322 -18.32 19.58 9.08
C LEU A 322 -17.21 18.60 9.43
N PRO A 323 -15.94 19.05 9.49
CA PRO A 323 -14.87 18.23 10.00
C PRO A 323 -14.96 18.15 11.53
N LEU A 324 -14.94 16.93 12.05
CA LEU A 324 -14.86 16.60 13.45
C LEU A 324 -13.43 16.12 13.74
N THR A 325 -12.59 17.04 14.22
CA THR A 325 -11.22 16.71 14.67
C THR A 325 -11.24 16.42 16.17
N VAL A 326 -10.61 15.34 16.59
CA VAL A 326 -10.53 14.91 17.99
C VAL A 326 -9.13 14.38 18.29
N SER A 327 -8.64 14.67 19.49
CA SER A 327 -7.44 14.06 20.03
C SER A 327 -7.80 12.79 20.78
N VAL A 328 -7.12 11.70 20.46
CA VAL A 328 -7.23 10.36 21.04
C VAL A 328 -5.85 10.01 21.56
N ASN A 329 -5.61 10.25 22.85
CA ASN A 329 -4.34 9.89 23.47
C ASN A 329 -4.34 8.42 23.87
N SER A 330 -3.17 7.80 23.88
CA SER A 330 -3.03 6.37 24.23
C SER A 330 -3.60 6.03 25.61
N SER A 331 -3.52 6.94 26.57
CA SER A 331 -4.01 6.76 27.94
C SER A 331 -5.49 7.09 28.13
N ASP A 332 -6.16 7.69 27.15
CA ASP A 332 -7.56 8.08 27.29
C ASP A 332 -8.43 6.82 27.38
N THR A 333 -9.35 6.82 28.33
CA THR A 333 -10.37 5.79 28.47
C THR A 333 -11.47 5.92 27.41
N ALA A 334 -12.18 4.84 27.12
CA ALA A 334 -13.33 4.85 26.21
C ALA A 334 -14.37 5.92 26.55
N ALA A 335 -14.67 6.15 27.84
CA ALA A 335 -15.56 7.21 28.29
C ALA A 335 -15.01 8.61 28.01
N GLU A 336 -13.71 8.85 28.24
CA GLU A 336 -13.06 10.13 27.97
C GLU A 336 -13.02 10.44 26.48
N ILE A 337 -12.72 9.45 25.64
CA ILE A 337 -12.75 9.58 24.18
C ILE A 337 -14.15 9.98 23.72
N CYS A 338 -15.19 9.25 24.15
CA CYS A 338 -16.58 9.61 23.85
C CYS A 338 -16.93 11.02 24.35
N GLY A 339 -16.45 11.40 25.54
CA GLY A 339 -16.63 12.75 26.09
C GLY A 339 -15.97 13.83 25.23
N ASN A 340 -14.76 13.57 24.72
CA ASN A 340 -14.01 14.46 23.83
C ASN A 340 -14.72 14.63 22.48
N VAL A 341 -15.20 13.52 21.89
CA VAL A 341 -16.01 13.52 20.67
C VAL A 341 -17.29 14.34 20.87
N MET A 342 -18.03 14.11 21.96
CA MET A 342 -19.24 14.88 22.27
C MET A 342 -18.96 16.38 22.46
N ARG A 343 -17.83 16.75 23.09
CA ARG A 343 -17.40 18.14 23.24
C ARG A 343 -17.13 18.78 21.87
N SER A 344 -16.38 18.10 21.02
CA SER A 344 -16.07 18.53 19.66
C SER A 344 -17.35 18.70 18.81
N HIS A 345 -18.30 17.76 18.93
CA HIS A 345 -19.63 17.87 18.30
C HIS A 345 -20.36 19.16 18.67
N ARG A 346 -20.39 19.52 19.96
CA ARG A 346 -21.02 20.75 20.44
C ARG A 346 -20.35 22.00 19.88
N GLU A 347 -19.03 21.98 19.69
CA GLU A 347 -18.27 23.09 19.12
C GLU A 347 -18.59 23.29 17.64
N ILE A 348 -18.57 22.22 16.84
CA ILE A 348 -18.84 22.32 15.40
C ILE A 348 -20.32 22.63 15.12
N TYR A 349 -21.25 22.08 15.93
CA TYR A 349 -22.69 22.29 15.74
C TYR A 349 -23.10 23.76 15.91
N ARG A 350 -22.46 24.50 16.82
CA ARG A 350 -22.69 25.95 17.00
C ARG A 350 -22.29 26.78 15.77
N ARG A 351 -21.56 26.18 14.83
CA ARG A 351 -20.92 26.82 13.67
C ARG A 351 -21.36 26.21 12.34
N ARG A 352 -22.43 25.39 12.37
CA ARG A 352 -22.98 24.66 11.22
C ARG A 352 -23.46 25.52 10.04
N ASP A 353 -23.69 26.80 10.27
CA ASP A 353 -24.10 27.74 9.22
C ASP A 353 -22.93 28.13 8.30
N LEU A 354 -21.68 27.91 8.72
CA LEU A 354 -20.49 28.20 7.92
C LEU A 354 -20.33 27.18 6.77
N PRO A 355 -20.11 27.61 5.52
CA PRO A 355 -19.91 26.69 4.40
C PRO A 355 -18.67 25.81 4.57
N PHE A 356 -18.76 24.53 4.22
CA PHE A 356 -17.61 23.62 4.26
C PHE A 356 -16.41 24.12 3.45
N SER A 357 -16.63 24.74 2.29
CA SER A 357 -15.56 25.34 1.49
C SER A 357 -14.78 26.44 2.22
N GLU A 358 -15.47 27.26 3.02
CA GLU A 358 -14.85 28.30 3.86
C GLU A 358 -14.05 27.69 5.02
N ILE A 359 -14.58 26.62 5.63
CA ILE A 359 -13.86 25.85 6.66
C ILE A 359 -12.57 25.27 6.07
N MET A 360 -12.64 24.62 4.91
CA MET A 360 -11.47 24.06 4.25
C MET A 360 -10.47 25.12 3.79
N SER A 361 -10.96 26.30 3.38
CA SER A 361 -10.11 27.46 3.10
C SER A 361 -9.35 27.92 4.35
N ALA A 362 -10.04 28.01 5.50
CA ALA A 362 -9.42 28.33 6.78
C ALA A 362 -8.36 27.28 7.21
N VAL A 363 -8.68 25.99 7.10
CA VAL A 363 -7.75 24.88 7.38
C VAL A 363 -6.48 25.03 6.53
N ARG A 364 -6.63 25.17 5.21
CA ARG A 364 -5.50 25.29 4.26
C ARG A 364 -4.66 26.53 4.53
N SER A 365 -5.29 27.65 4.89
CA SER A 365 -4.58 28.89 5.22
C SER A 365 -3.75 28.81 6.49
N SER A 366 -4.00 27.82 7.35
CA SER A 366 -3.31 27.63 8.63
C SER A 366 -2.07 26.73 8.52
N GLY A 367 -1.79 26.19 7.31
CA GLY A 367 -0.63 25.33 7.02
C GLY A 367 -0.93 23.83 7.17
N GLY A 368 -0.02 22.97 6.71
CA GLY A 368 -0.06 21.51 6.92
C GLY A 368 -0.89 20.67 5.94
N ILE A 369 -1.82 21.26 5.17
CA ILE A 369 -2.66 20.50 4.21
C ILE A 369 -2.79 21.20 2.86
N SER A 370 -2.41 20.50 1.79
CA SER A 370 -2.66 20.91 0.40
C SER A 370 -3.87 20.19 -0.25
N GLY A 371 -4.31 19.07 0.34
CA GLY A 371 -5.37 18.20 -0.18
C GLY A 371 -6.67 18.19 0.63
N ARG A 372 -7.19 16.98 0.88
CA ARG A 372 -8.33 16.72 1.77
C ARG A 372 -7.85 16.62 3.22
N LEU A 373 -8.69 17.03 4.16
CA LEU A 373 -8.42 16.87 5.60
C LEU A 373 -8.62 15.43 6.07
N THR A 374 -9.62 14.75 5.51
CA THR A 374 -9.94 13.35 5.83
C THR A 374 -10.67 12.68 4.67
N ASP A 375 -10.54 11.36 4.59
CA ASP A 375 -11.25 10.51 3.62
C ASP A 375 -12.40 9.70 4.24
N VAL A 376 -12.71 9.98 5.51
CA VAL A 376 -13.72 9.24 6.26
C VAL A 376 -14.88 10.16 6.60
N MET A 377 -16.10 9.67 6.35
CA MET A 377 -17.33 10.32 6.76
C MET A 377 -18.15 9.37 7.63
N VAL A 378 -18.75 9.89 8.70
CA VAL A 378 -19.70 9.15 9.54
C VAL A 378 -21.03 9.90 9.55
N ASN A 379 -22.08 9.20 9.15
CA ASN A 379 -23.45 9.68 9.09
C ASN A 379 -24.30 8.90 10.08
N PHE A 380 -25.05 9.62 10.92
CA PHE A 380 -25.96 9.01 11.88
C PHE A 380 -27.37 9.54 11.65
N GLN A 381 -28.31 8.65 11.35
CA GLN A 381 -29.71 9.00 11.10
C GLN A 381 -30.64 8.33 12.11
N ASN A 382 -31.47 9.13 12.78
CA ASN A 382 -32.45 8.68 13.77
C ASN A 382 -33.87 9.21 13.52
N SER A 383 -34.19 9.60 12.29
CA SER A 383 -35.48 10.19 11.93
C SER A 383 -36.58 9.14 11.92
N VAL A 384 -37.55 9.20 12.83
CA VAL A 384 -38.69 8.28 12.82
C VAL A 384 -39.69 8.69 11.73
N THR A 385 -40.11 7.71 10.92
CA THR A 385 -41.19 7.90 9.95
C THR A 385 -42.52 7.91 10.73
N GLU A 386 -43.10 9.10 11.00
CA GLU A 386 -44.36 9.25 11.76
C GLU A 386 -45.62 8.85 10.95
N VAL A 387 -45.49 7.89 10.03
CA VAL A 387 -46.57 7.35 9.17
C VAL A 387 -46.37 5.83 9.04
N PRO A 388 -47.43 5.04 8.75
CA PRO A 388 -47.33 3.58 8.62
C PRO A 388 -46.63 3.21 7.29
N ALA A 389 -45.32 3.45 7.25
CA ALA A 389 -44.46 3.20 6.11
C ALA A 389 -43.03 2.94 6.56
N ARG A 390 -42.32 2.07 5.82
CA ARG A 390 -40.87 1.90 5.91
C ARG A 390 -40.15 2.79 4.90
N THR A 391 -39.00 3.33 5.28
CA THR A 391 -38.15 4.12 4.38
C THR A 391 -36.75 3.52 4.25
N GLU A 392 -36.19 3.51 3.05
CA GLU A 392 -34.83 3.05 2.79
C GLU A 392 -34.08 4.02 1.87
N TRP A 393 -32.79 4.22 2.16
CA TRP A 393 -31.87 4.95 1.29
C TRP A 393 -31.04 4.02 0.43
N LEU A 394 -30.89 4.41 -0.83
CA LEU A 394 -30.16 3.64 -1.80
C LEU A 394 -28.88 4.37 -2.19
N SER A 395 -27.81 3.61 -2.42
CA SER A 395 -26.57 4.16 -2.93
C SER A 395 -26.75 4.61 -4.37
N ASN A 396 -26.19 5.76 -4.70
CA ASN A 396 -26.11 6.28 -6.07
C ASN A 396 -24.88 5.73 -6.83
N GLY A 397 -24.04 4.92 -6.16
CA GLY A 397 -22.81 4.33 -6.72
C GLY A 397 -21.59 5.24 -6.67
N TYR A 398 -21.65 6.42 -6.04
CA TYR A 398 -20.54 7.37 -5.98
C TYR A 398 -20.45 8.08 -4.63
N ASN A 399 -19.22 8.28 -4.14
CA ASN A 399 -18.96 9.05 -2.92
C ASN A 399 -17.71 9.90 -3.08
N GLU A 400 -17.71 11.09 -2.48
CA GLU A 400 -16.51 11.93 -2.44
C GLU A 400 -15.47 11.34 -1.48
N SER A 401 -15.91 10.95 -0.28
CA SER A 401 -15.06 10.33 0.74
C SER A 401 -14.76 8.88 0.37
N ALA A 402 -13.55 8.43 0.67
CA ALA A 402 -13.14 7.06 0.35
C ALA A 402 -13.91 6.02 1.14
N PHE A 403 -14.33 6.37 2.36
CA PHE A 403 -15.11 5.52 3.23
C PHE A 403 -16.19 6.33 3.94
N VAL A 404 -17.45 5.94 3.77
CA VAL A 404 -18.61 6.53 4.44
C VAL A 404 -19.27 5.46 5.28
N LEU A 405 -19.32 5.69 6.59
CA LEU A 405 -20.10 4.87 7.52
C LEU A 405 -21.46 5.52 7.74
N ASN A 406 -22.54 4.86 7.34
CA ASN A 406 -23.91 5.27 7.63
C ASN A 406 -24.53 4.36 8.68
N ILE A 407 -24.92 4.95 9.81
CA ILE A 407 -25.67 4.30 10.87
C ILE A 407 -27.13 4.70 10.76
N ASP A 408 -28.00 3.71 10.61
CA ASP A 408 -29.45 3.89 10.58
C ASP A 408 -30.08 3.36 11.88
N GLU A 409 -30.71 4.26 12.64
CA GLU A 409 -31.54 3.98 13.80
C GLU A 409 -32.97 4.46 13.53
N ARG A 410 -33.61 3.88 12.51
CA ARG A 410 -34.98 4.23 12.12
C ARG A 410 -36.04 3.27 12.63
N ASP A 411 -37.25 3.83 12.73
CA ASP A 411 -38.51 3.12 12.87
C ASP A 411 -38.56 2.10 14.04
N GLY A 412 -37.77 2.36 15.10
CA GLY A 412 -37.85 1.63 16.37
C GLY A 412 -37.30 0.20 16.34
N GLY A 413 -36.43 -0.13 15.38
CA GLY A 413 -35.80 -1.45 15.29
C GLY A 413 -35.03 -1.86 16.56
N ASP A 414 -34.93 -3.18 16.78
CA ASP A 414 -34.16 -3.76 17.89
C ASP A 414 -32.64 -3.65 17.65
N ARG A 415 -32.22 -3.32 16.43
CA ARG A 415 -30.83 -3.30 15.97
C ARG A 415 -30.49 -2.02 15.22
N TYR A 416 -29.22 -1.61 15.29
CA TYR A 416 -28.66 -0.61 14.38
C TYR A 416 -28.34 -1.24 13.02
N VAL A 417 -28.67 -0.53 11.94
CA VAL A 417 -28.20 -0.89 10.59
C VAL A 417 -26.91 -0.12 10.33
N PHE A 418 -25.84 -0.86 10.02
CA PHE A 418 -24.50 -0.35 9.78
C PHE A 418 -24.20 -0.56 8.29
N SER A 419 -24.14 0.52 7.50
CA SER A 419 -23.79 0.41 6.08
C SER A 419 -22.54 1.19 5.75
N ILE A 420 -21.68 0.58 4.95
CA ILE A 420 -20.45 1.21 4.46
C ILE A 420 -20.60 1.50 2.97
N ASP A 421 -20.25 2.71 2.56
CA ASP A 421 -19.93 3.01 1.18
C ASP A 421 -18.40 3.17 1.07
N TYR A 422 -17.77 2.41 0.19
CA TYR A 422 -16.31 2.47 -0.02
C TYR A 422 -15.98 2.71 -1.49
N GLN A 423 -14.95 3.51 -1.75
CA GLN A 423 -14.47 3.76 -3.11
C GLN A 423 -13.69 2.55 -3.65
N THR A 424 -14.06 2.05 -4.81
CA THR A 424 -13.46 0.84 -5.41
C THR A 424 -12.05 1.07 -5.95
N GLY A 425 -11.67 2.32 -6.23
CA GLY A 425 -10.29 2.69 -6.57
C GLY A 425 -9.34 2.75 -5.37
N VAL A 426 -9.90 2.84 -4.16
CA VAL A 426 -9.14 3.00 -2.90
C VAL A 426 -8.90 1.68 -2.21
N PHE A 427 -9.96 0.88 -2.12
CA PHE A 427 -9.90 -0.43 -1.51
C PHE A 427 -9.54 -1.45 -2.59
N GLU A 428 -8.48 -2.20 -2.35
CA GLU A 428 -7.98 -3.21 -3.28
C GLU A 428 -9.01 -4.30 -3.64
N SER A 429 -9.98 -4.52 -2.77
CA SER A 429 -11.03 -5.52 -2.91
C SER A 429 -12.17 -5.22 -1.93
N GLU A 430 -13.34 -5.79 -2.21
CA GLU A 430 -14.45 -5.83 -1.27
C GLU A 430 -14.03 -6.44 0.09
N LYS A 431 -13.23 -7.52 0.08
CA LYS A 431 -12.77 -8.19 1.29
C LYS A 431 -12.02 -7.22 2.22
N ALA A 432 -11.21 -6.32 1.67
CA ALA A 432 -10.50 -5.32 2.47
C ALA A 432 -11.47 -4.33 3.16
N ALA A 433 -12.54 -3.91 2.48
CA ALA A 433 -13.57 -3.05 3.07
C ALA A 433 -14.40 -3.77 4.15
N LEU A 434 -14.66 -5.07 3.95
CA LEU A 434 -15.36 -5.90 4.94
C LEU A 434 -14.52 -6.14 6.19
N LEU A 435 -13.21 -6.42 6.05
CA LEU A 435 -12.31 -6.54 7.21
C LEU A 435 -12.28 -5.26 8.03
N LEU A 436 -12.19 -4.08 7.38
CA LEU A 436 -12.32 -2.79 8.06
C LEU A 436 -13.63 -2.67 8.86
N THR A 437 -14.74 -3.12 8.28
CA THR A 437 -16.05 -3.12 8.96
C THR A 437 -16.03 -3.99 10.22
N GLU A 438 -15.46 -5.19 10.12
CA GLU A 438 -15.31 -6.10 11.27
C GLU A 438 -14.45 -5.50 12.38
N ARG A 439 -13.37 -4.79 12.03
CA ARG A 439 -12.53 -4.07 13.00
C ARG A 439 -13.31 -2.98 13.74
N ILE A 440 -14.09 -2.17 13.04
CA ILE A 440 -14.93 -1.13 13.67
C ILE A 440 -15.95 -1.76 14.61
N ILE A 441 -16.61 -2.85 14.21
CA ILE A 441 -17.55 -3.60 15.05
C ILE A 441 -16.84 -4.20 16.28
N HIS A 442 -15.64 -4.72 16.12
CA HIS A 442 -14.83 -5.25 17.20
C HIS A 442 -14.43 -4.18 18.22
N ILE A 443 -14.02 -2.99 17.76
CA ILE A 443 -13.72 -1.83 18.61
C ILE A 443 -14.99 -1.37 19.35
N LEU A 444 -16.14 -1.30 18.68
CA LEU A 444 -17.43 -1.00 19.32
C LEU A 444 -17.76 -1.98 20.44
N GLY A 445 -17.51 -3.28 20.23
CA GLY A 445 -17.69 -4.31 21.25
C GLY A 445 -16.83 -4.10 22.49
N GLN A 446 -15.58 -3.65 22.32
CA GLN A 446 -14.65 -3.37 23.41
C GLN A 446 -15.03 -2.08 24.18
N ILE A 447 -15.27 -0.98 23.45
CA ILE A 447 -15.71 0.31 24.03
C ILE A 447 -16.98 0.13 24.86
N THR A 448 -17.97 -0.59 24.34
CA THR A 448 -19.24 -0.81 25.06
C THR A 448 -19.14 -1.87 26.16
N GLY A 449 -18.10 -2.71 26.13
CA GLY A 449 -17.81 -3.70 27.17
C GLY A 449 -17.17 -3.11 28.41
N SER A 450 -16.36 -2.06 28.28
CA SER A 450 -15.69 -1.37 29.39
C SER A 450 -15.50 0.11 29.10
N ALA A 451 -16.05 0.98 29.95
CA ALA A 451 -15.87 2.43 29.85
C ALA A 451 -14.43 2.88 30.21
N GLU A 452 -13.70 2.06 30.96
CA GLU A 452 -12.36 2.35 31.48
C GLU A 452 -11.24 1.75 30.61
N ILE A 453 -11.57 0.99 29.55
CA ILE A 453 -10.55 0.47 28.65
C ILE A 453 -9.82 1.64 27.99
N ARG A 454 -8.49 1.60 28.01
CA ARG A 454 -7.66 2.65 27.42
C ARG A 454 -7.54 2.50 25.91
N ALA A 455 -7.30 3.60 25.20
CA ALA A 455 -7.11 3.60 23.76
C ALA A 455 -6.01 2.63 23.29
N ASP A 456 -4.92 2.49 24.06
CA ASP A 456 -3.82 1.57 23.77
C ASP A 456 -4.10 0.09 24.10
N GLU A 457 -5.14 -0.18 24.90
CA GLU A 457 -5.60 -1.53 25.24
C GLU A 457 -6.65 -2.06 24.27
N ILE A 458 -7.28 -1.18 23.47
CA ILE A 458 -8.26 -1.57 22.45
C ILE A 458 -7.55 -2.31 21.30
N SER A 459 -7.85 -3.59 21.13
CA SER A 459 -7.37 -4.36 19.98
C SER A 459 -8.04 -3.89 18.70
N LEU A 460 -7.26 -3.60 17.66
CA LEU A 460 -7.80 -3.28 16.34
C LEU A 460 -8.19 -4.52 15.54
N ILE A 461 -7.50 -5.64 15.76
CA ILE A 461 -7.59 -6.84 14.92
C ILE A 461 -8.50 -7.85 15.63
N PRO A 462 -9.66 -8.21 15.05
CA PRO A 462 -10.49 -9.30 15.54
C PRO A 462 -9.72 -10.63 15.52
N ASP A 463 -10.08 -11.58 16.40
CA ASP A 463 -9.40 -12.88 16.47
C ASP A 463 -9.41 -13.65 15.14
N THR A 464 -10.49 -13.55 14.36
CA THR A 464 -10.61 -14.15 13.03
C THR A 464 -9.59 -13.59 12.03
N GLU A 465 -9.39 -12.28 12.02
CA GLU A 465 -8.38 -11.65 11.16
C GLU A 465 -6.97 -11.97 11.67
N ARG A 466 -6.76 -11.99 12.99
CA ARG A 466 -5.48 -12.38 13.58
C ARG A 466 -5.10 -13.81 13.19
N GLU A 467 -6.05 -14.74 13.23
CA GLU A 467 -5.83 -16.13 12.82
C GLU A 467 -5.46 -16.22 11.33
N MET A 468 -6.17 -15.48 10.47
CA MET A 468 -5.85 -15.37 9.04
C MET A 468 -4.43 -14.83 8.81
N LEU A 469 -4.06 -13.71 9.45
CA LEU A 469 -2.75 -13.06 9.31
C LEU A 469 -1.60 -13.92 9.85
N VAL A 470 -1.81 -14.63 10.96
CA VAL A 470 -0.75 -15.36 11.65
C VAL A 470 -0.58 -16.80 11.15
N TYR A 471 -1.70 -17.46 10.84
CA TYR A 471 -1.72 -18.88 10.52
C TYR A 471 -2.07 -19.12 9.07
N GLU A 472 -3.21 -18.64 8.56
CA GLU A 472 -3.67 -18.95 7.20
C GLU A 472 -2.70 -18.45 6.11
N PHE A 473 -2.31 -17.17 6.14
CA PHE A 473 -1.38 -16.60 5.15
C PHE A 473 0.05 -17.12 5.30
N ASN A 474 0.34 -17.78 6.42
CA ASN A 474 1.65 -18.30 6.78
C ASN A 474 1.62 -19.83 6.92
N ASP A 475 0.62 -20.51 6.36
CA ASP A 475 0.48 -21.96 6.42
C ASP A 475 1.42 -22.63 5.41
N THR A 476 2.72 -22.49 5.66
CA THR A 476 3.80 -22.94 4.77
C THR A 476 4.64 -24.04 5.41
N ASP A 477 4.21 -24.57 6.55
CA ASP A 477 5.00 -25.53 7.33
C ASP A 477 5.12 -26.86 6.59
N ALA A 478 6.37 -27.31 6.41
CA ALA A 478 6.70 -28.59 5.82
C ALA A 478 7.73 -29.31 6.70
N GLU A 479 7.55 -30.61 6.85
CA GLU A 479 8.42 -31.43 7.68
C GLU A 479 9.84 -31.50 7.11
N LEU A 480 10.81 -30.94 7.84
CA LEU A 480 12.24 -31.10 7.56
C LEU A 480 12.78 -32.33 8.33
N SER A 481 12.44 -33.54 7.90
CA SER A 481 12.93 -34.78 8.52
C SER A 481 14.31 -35.18 7.98
N ASN A 482 15.22 -35.64 8.85
CA ASN A 482 16.57 -36.11 8.50
C ASN A 482 17.38 -35.12 7.64
N VAL A 483 17.37 -33.83 8.01
CA VAL A 483 18.15 -32.79 7.34
C VAL A 483 19.63 -33.20 7.37
N SER A 484 20.23 -33.31 6.19
CA SER A 484 21.68 -33.51 6.00
C SER A 484 22.32 -32.18 5.63
N CYS A 485 23.64 -32.09 5.73
CA CYS A 485 24.35 -30.91 5.24
C CYS A 485 24.22 -30.82 3.71
N VAL A 486 24.31 -29.61 3.16
CA VAL A 486 24.16 -29.37 1.71
C VAL A 486 25.10 -30.25 0.88
N HIS A 487 26.37 -30.32 1.28
CA HIS A 487 27.37 -31.12 0.60
C HIS A 487 27.06 -32.62 0.69
N GLU A 488 26.57 -33.12 1.83
CA GLU A 488 26.20 -34.53 2.00
C GLU A 488 25.03 -34.94 1.09
N LYS A 489 24.00 -34.08 0.96
CA LYS A 489 22.86 -34.31 0.07
C LYS A 489 23.33 -34.34 -1.39
N ILE A 490 24.18 -33.39 -1.80
CA ILE A 490 24.79 -33.36 -3.14
C ILE A 490 25.63 -34.62 -3.40
N SER A 491 26.49 -35.03 -2.46
CA SER A 491 27.28 -36.27 -2.54
C SER A 491 26.39 -37.52 -2.63
N GLY A 492 25.27 -37.56 -1.92
CA GLY A 492 24.25 -38.62 -2.04
C GLY A 492 23.65 -38.68 -3.44
N LEU A 493 23.30 -37.52 -4.01
CA LEU A 493 22.77 -37.41 -5.36
C LEU A 493 23.80 -37.79 -6.44
N ALA A 494 25.06 -37.38 -6.28
CA ALA A 494 26.16 -37.74 -7.19
C ALA A 494 26.41 -39.26 -7.21
N ARG A 495 26.32 -39.93 -6.05
CA ARG A 495 26.40 -41.40 -5.98
C ARG A 495 25.21 -42.08 -6.66
N LYS A 496 24.02 -41.50 -6.55
CA LYS A 496 22.78 -42.07 -7.13
C LYS A 496 22.67 -41.83 -8.63
N TYR A 497 23.20 -40.71 -9.14
CA TYR A 497 23.09 -40.28 -10.53
C TYR A 497 24.45 -39.80 -11.08
N PRO A 498 25.47 -40.66 -11.15
CA PRO A 498 26.86 -40.26 -11.43
C PRO A 498 27.05 -39.61 -12.80
N ASP A 499 26.35 -40.10 -13.83
CA ASP A 499 26.49 -39.65 -15.22
C ASP A 499 25.63 -38.42 -15.55
N ARG A 500 24.83 -37.93 -14.60
CA ARG A 500 23.99 -36.75 -14.84
C ARG A 500 24.86 -35.51 -14.98
N CYS A 501 24.62 -34.73 -16.02
CA CYS A 501 25.34 -33.48 -16.26
C CYS A 501 24.96 -32.44 -15.20
N ALA A 502 25.94 -32.02 -14.40
CA ALA A 502 25.73 -31.08 -13.31
C ALA A 502 26.13 -29.65 -13.68
N LEU A 503 27.18 -29.48 -14.49
CA LEU A 503 27.71 -28.17 -14.86
C LEU A 503 28.19 -28.16 -16.32
N VAL A 504 27.97 -27.07 -17.04
CA VAL A 504 28.51 -26.80 -18.37
C VAL A 504 29.24 -25.46 -18.37
N PHE A 505 30.47 -25.45 -18.88
CA PHE A 505 31.28 -24.23 -19.04
C PHE A 505 32.13 -24.32 -20.31
N HIS A 506 32.04 -23.34 -21.21
CA HIS A 506 32.69 -23.33 -22.53
C HIS A 506 32.55 -24.65 -23.31
N GLY A 507 31.35 -25.24 -23.30
CA GLY A 507 31.05 -26.51 -23.99
C GLY A 507 31.57 -27.78 -23.28
N ARG A 508 32.43 -27.65 -22.27
CA ARG A 508 32.82 -28.78 -21.41
C ARG A 508 31.70 -29.08 -20.43
N LYS A 509 31.28 -30.35 -20.40
CA LYS A 509 30.31 -30.87 -19.45
C LYS A 509 31.05 -31.51 -18.28
N TYR A 510 30.57 -31.27 -17.07
CA TYR A 510 31.00 -31.95 -15.85
C TYR A 510 29.85 -32.78 -15.33
N THR A 511 30.08 -34.09 -15.16
CA THR A 511 29.11 -34.98 -14.54
C THR A 511 29.06 -34.78 -13.02
N ALA A 512 28.02 -35.30 -12.38
CA ALA A 512 27.92 -35.29 -10.92
C ALA A 512 29.09 -36.02 -10.26
N SER A 513 29.53 -37.16 -10.83
CA SER A 513 30.69 -37.91 -10.34
C SER A 513 32.02 -37.16 -10.52
N GLU A 514 32.19 -36.41 -11.62
CA GLU A 514 33.39 -35.61 -11.84
C GLU A 514 33.48 -34.44 -10.85
N LEU A 515 32.39 -33.71 -10.62
CA LEU A 515 32.36 -32.64 -9.61
C LEU A 515 32.62 -33.19 -8.21
N GLU A 516 32.06 -34.36 -7.88
CA GLU A 516 32.28 -35.00 -6.59
C GLU A 516 33.76 -35.32 -6.38
N ARG A 517 34.39 -35.99 -7.35
CA ARG A 517 35.81 -36.35 -7.28
C ARG A 517 36.72 -35.13 -7.15
N LEU A 518 36.45 -34.07 -7.92
CA LEU A 518 37.26 -32.84 -7.88
C LEU A 518 37.11 -32.09 -6.55
N SER A 519 35.89 -32.05 -6.01
CA SER A 519 35.63 -31.40 -4.71
C SER A 519 36.16 -32.22 -3.53
N ASP A 520 36.13 -33.55 -3.60
CA ASP A 520 36.74 -34.44 -2.60
C ASP A 520 38.26 -34.27 -2.54
N ALA A 521 38.92 -34.22 -3.71
CA ALA A 521 40.35 -33.98 -3.80
C ALA A 521 40.74 -32.65 -3.17
N LEU A 522 40.02 -31.59 -3.54
CA LEU A 522 40.27 -30.26 -2.97
C LEU A 522 39.98 -30.24 -1.46
N ALA A 523 38.91 -30.89 -0.99
CA ALA A 523 38.62 -30.97 0.45
C ALA A 523 39.75 -31.67 1.23
N GLY A 524 40.29 -32.76 0.70
CA GLY A 524 41.46 -33.43 1.28
C GLY A 524 42.68 -32.52 1.39
N GLU A 525 42.95 -31.73 0.35
CA GLU A 525 44.04 -30.75 0.33
C GLU A 525 43.82 -29.58 1.31
N LEU A 526 42.57 -29.14 1.50
CA LEU A 526 42.21 -28.13 2.49
C LEU A 526 42.38 -28.67 3.92
N LEU A 527 42.04 -29.93 4.16
CA LEU A 527 42.27 -30.59 5.46
C LEU A 527 43.78 -30.72 5.77
N VAL A 528 44.63 -31.02 4.79
CA VAL A 528 46.08 -31.03 4.98
C VAL A 528 46.61 -29.65 5.39
N ARG A 529 45.95 -28.58 4.95
CA ARG A 529 46.29 -27.18 5.26
C ARG A 529 45.54 -26.61 6.48
N ASP A 530 45.03 -27.49 7.32
CA ASP A 530 44.38 -27.16 8.59
C ASP A 530 43.11 -26.31 8.51
N ILE A 531 42.39 -26.40 7.39
CA ILE A 531 40.99 -25.96 7.35
C ILE A 531 40.15 -27.02 8.05
N ARG A 532 39.33 -26.58 9.01
CA ARG A 532 38.55 -27.44 9.90
C ARG A 532 37.11 -26.97 9.99
N LYS A 533 36.30 -27.82 10.61
CA LYS A 533 34.93 -27.51 10.98
C LYS A 533 34.84 -26.17 11.74
N GLY A 534 33.93 -25.29 11.31
CA GLY A 534 33.69 -23.97 11.90
C GLY A 534 34.60 -22.85 11.36
N ASP A 535 35.58 -23.17 10.53
CA ASP A 535 36.41 -22.16 9.88
C ASP A 535 35.67 -21.46 8.73
N ILE A 536 36.17 -20.29 8.32
CA ILE A 536 35.71 -19.57 7.13
C ILE A 536 36.85 -19.50 6.10
N ALA A 537 36.59 -20.00 4.89
CA ALA A 537 37.49 -19.91 3.76
C ALA A 537 36.95 -18.93 2.71
N ALA A 538 37.69 -17.87 2.41
CA ALA A 538 37.32 -16.91 1.41
C ALA A 538 37.58 -17.46 -0.01
N LEU A 539 36.65 -17.24 -0.92
CA LEU A 539 36.72 -17.62 -2.32
C LEU A 539 36.79 -16.34 -3.16
N MET A 540 37.96 -16.03 -3.69
CA MET A 540 38.18 -14.88 -4.56
C MET A 540 38.44 -15.36 -5.98
N CYS A 541 37.40 -15.42 -6.82
CA CYS A 541 37.47 -16.12 -8.09
C CYS A 541 36.85 -15.30 -9.23
N ARG A 542 37.46 -15.37 -10.42
CA ARG A 542 36.76 -15.13 -11.69
C ARG A 542 35.83 -16.31 -12.00
N ARG A 543 34.81 -16.10 -12.84
CA ARG A 543 33.80 -17.13 -13.13
C ARG A 543 34.43 -18.35 -13.81
N SER A 544 34.41 -19.47 -13.11
CA SER A 544 34.92 -20.76 -13.61
C SER A 544 34.32 -21.94 -12.85
N PRO A 545 34.45 -23.18 -13.36
CA PRO A 545 34.03 -24.39 -12.66
C PRO A 545 34.70 -24.56 -11.29
N TYR A 546 35.91 -24.03 -11.10
CA TYR A 546 36.65 -24.15 -9.84
C TYR A 546 35.95 -23.47 -8.68
N MET A 547 35.14 -22.45 -8.92
CA MET A 547 34.35 -21.79 -7.90
C MET A 547 33.33 -22.76 -7.27
N ILE A 548 32.56 -23.48 -8.10
CA ILE A 548 31.59 -24.48 -7.61
C ILE A 548 32.31 -25.62 -6.89
N ILE A 549 33.44 -26.09 -7.45
CA ILE A 549 34.27 -27.14 -6.84
C ILE A 549 34.78 -26.69 -5.46
N ALA A 550 35.26 -25.43 -5.34
CA ALA A 550 35.76 -24.88 -4.09
C ALA A 550 34.66 -24.70 -3.04
N MET A 551 33.47 -24.22 -3.42
CA MET A 551 32.31 -24.14 -2.51
C MET A 551 31.99 -25.50 -1.89
N LEU A 552 31.91 -26.55 -2.74
CA LEU A 552 31.65 -27.91 -2.28
C LEU A 552 32.79 -28.45 -1.39
N ALA A 553 34.05 -28.24 -1.80
CA ALA A 553 35.21 -28.69 -1.07
C ALA A 553 35.32 -28.07 0.33
N VAL A 554 35.09 -26.76 0.45
CA VAL A 554 35.10 -26.04 1.73
C VAL A 554 34.02 -26.61 2.66
N MET A 555 32.79 -26.77 2.16
CA MET A 555 31.70 -27.37 2.95
C MET A 555 32.01 -28.80 3.41
N LYS A 556 32.67 -29.61 2.57
CA LYS A 556 33.09 -30.98 2.92
C LYS A 556 34.13 -31.04 4.06
N THR A 557 34.84 -29.94 4.32
CA THR A 557 35.72 -29.83 5.50
C THR A 557 34.98 -29.44 6.78
N GLY A 558 33.67 -29.14 6.69
CA GLY A 558 32.84 -28.56 7.74
C GLY A 558 33.02 -27.04 7.92
N ALA A 559 33.77 -26.40 7.03
CA ALA A 559 33.96 -24.95 6.99
C ALA A 559 32.88 -24.26 6.14
N ALA A 560 32.67 -22.97 6.38
CA ALA A 560 31.84 -22.12 5.54
C ALA A 560 32.68 -21.41 4.48
N TYR A 561 32.12 -21.25 3.28
CA TYR A 561 32.76 -20.42 2.26
C TYR A 561 32.28 -18.96 2.35
N LEU A 562 33.16 -18.03 1.99
CA LEU A 562 32.88 -16.61 1.89
C LEU A 562 33.24 -16.13 0.46
N PRO A 563 32.28 -15.85 -0.43
CA PRO A 563 32.60 -15.34 -1.75
C PRO A 563 33.04 -13.87 -1.66
N VAL A 564 34.14 -13.54 -2.34
CA VAL A 564 34.73 -12.20 -2.34
C VAL A 564 35.10 -11.81 -3.76
N SER A 565 34.73 -10.59 -4.19
CA SER A 565 35.04 -10.15 -5.55
C SER A 565 36.49 -9.66 -5.62
N PRO A 566 37.28 -10.09 -6.62
CA PRO A 566 38.63 -9.58 -6.84
C PRO A 566 38.67 -8.11 -7.27
N ASP A 567 37.52 -7.52 -7.62
CA ASP A 567 37.41 -6.12 -8.05
C ASP A 567 37.19 -5.14 -6.88
N GLN A 568 37.17 -5.64 -5.63
CA GLN A 568 37.04 -4.79 -4.44
C GLN A 568 38.38 -4.13 -4.06
N PRO A 569 38.37 -2.92 -3.47
CA PRO A 569 39.59 -2.29 -2.97
C PRO A 569 40.30 -3.15 -1.90
N GLU A 570 41.63 -3.10 -1.85
CA GLU A 570 42.45 -3.96 -0.98
C GLU A 570 42.14 -3.76 0.51
N GLU A 571 41.90 -2.53 0.96
CA GLU A 571 41.56 -2.25 2.37
C GLU A 571 40.19 -2.83 2.75
N ARG A 572 39.20 -2.74 1.86
CA ARG A 572 37.88 -3.34 2.05
C ARG A 572 37.96 -4.86 2.10
N LEU A 573 38.75 -5.46 1.21
CA LEU A 573 39.03 -6.90 1.22
C LEU A 573 39.63 -7.33 2.56
N LYS A 574 40.65 -6.62 3.03
CA LYS A 574 41.32 -6.92 4.29
C LYS A 574 40.36 -6.85 5.48
N TYR A 575 39.56 -5.79 5.55
CA TYR A 575 38.51 -5.65 6.56
C TYR A 575 37.52 -6.83 6.54
N MET A 576 37.00 -7.20 5.36
CA MET A 576 36.04 -8.31 5.24
C MET A 576 36.65 -9.64 5.70
N LEU A 577 37.93 -9.89 5.39
CA LEU A 577 38.64 -11.10 5.80
C LEU A 577 38.90 -11.13 7.31
N GLU A 578 39.26 -9.98 7.89
CA GLU A 578 39.46 -9.82 9.34
C GLU A 578 38.15 -9.98 10.11
N ASP A 579 37.07 -9.31 9.67
CA ASP A 579 35.72 -9.39 10.27
C ASP A 579 35.13 -10.81 10.21
N ALA A 580 35.34 -11.50 9.09
CA ALA A 580 34.96 -12.89 8.94
C ALA A 580 35.84 -13.87 9.73
N GLY A 581 37.00 -13.44 10.23
CA GLY A 581 38.00 -14.35 10.80
C GLY A 581 38.47 -15.40 9.79
N SER A 582 38.58 -15.04 8.50
CA SER A 582 38.92 -16.00 7.45
C SER A 582 40.37 -16.50 7.60
N LYS A 583 40.55 -17.82 7.60
CA LYS A 583 41.87 -18.45 7.74
C LYS A 583 42.66 -18.56 6.44
N LEU A 584 41.96 -18.54 5.30
CA LEU A 584 42.53 -18.86 4.00
C LEU A 584 41.74 -18.20 2.87
N VAL A 585 42.47 -17.68 1.88
CA VAL A 585 41.90 -17.19 0.62
C VAL A 585 42.21 -18.16 -0.52
N LEU A 586 41.18 -18.67 -1.19
CA LEU A 586 41.29 -19.49 -2.39
C LEU A 586 41.08 -18.59 -3.62
N THR A 587 42.08 -18.56 -4.52
CA THR A 587 42.10 -17.64 -5.66
C THR A 587 42.01 -18.37 -7.00
N PHE A 588 41.26 -17.82 -7.96
CA PHE A 588 41.29 -18.27 -9.36
C PHE A 588 41.17 -17.09 -10.33
N GLY A 589 42.03 -17.03 -11.34
CA GLY A 589 42.01 -15.96 -12.36
C GLY A 589 42.27 -14.55 -11.81
N CYS A 590 42.87 -14.45 -10.62
CA CYS A 590 43.24 -13.21 -9.94
C CYS A 590 44.42 -13.44 -9.00
N GLU A 591 45.06 -12.36 -8.55
CA GLU A 591 46.15 -12.38 -7.57
C GLU A 591 45.69 -11.78 -6.24
N PHE A 592 46.27 -12.27 -5.14
CA PHE A 592 46.07 -11.72 -3.81
C PHE A 592 47.41 -11.62 -3.08
N SER A 593 47.76 -10.42 -2.64
CA SER A 593 49.03 -10.14 -1.95
C SER A 593 48.90 -10.06 -0.43
N ALA A 594 47.69 -9.83 0.11
CA ALA A 594 47.50 -9.38 1.49
C ALA A 594 47.32 -10.49 2.55
N GLY A 595 47.74 -11.74 2.28
CA GLY A 595 47.62 -12.82 3.26
C GLY A 595 47.96 -14.21 2.71
N THR A 596 47.57 -15.25 3.45
CA THR A 596 47.74 -16.65 3.01
C THR A 596 46.72 -16.97 1.92
N SER A 597 47.19 -17.04 0.67
CA SER A 597 46.37 -17.44 -0.48
C SER A 597 46.87 -18.73 -1.13
N LEU A 598 45.94 -19.49 -1.72
CA LEU A 598 46.24 -20.64 -2.57
C LEU A 598 45.52 -20.51 -3.90
N LYS A 599 46.23 -20.80 -4.99
CA LYS A 599 45.65 -20.85 -6.33
C LYS A 599 44.92 -22.17 -6.55
N LEU A 600 43.63 -22.09 -6.90
CA LEU A 600 42.80 -23.28 -7.12
C LEU A 600 43.29 -24.13 -8.29
N GLU A 601 43.80 -23.50 -9.35
CA GLU A 601 44.35 -24.20 -10.52
C GLU A 601 45.56 -25.07 -10.17
N ASP A 602 46.38 -24.63 -9.21
CA ASP A 602 47.51 -25.42 -8.72
C ASP A 602 46.97 -26.64 -7.95
N LEU A 603 46.01 -26.43 -7.04
CA LEU A 603 45.45 -27.48 -6.18
C LEU A 603 44.66 -28.55 -6.93
N VAL A 604 44.01 -28.18 -8.03
CA VAL A 604 43.13 -29.07 -8.82
C VAL A 604 43.81 -29.56 -10.11
N SER A 605 45.11 -29.28 -10.30
CA SER A 605 45.89 -29.76 -11.45
C SER A 605 45.95 -31.29 -11.50
N GLU A 606 46.06 -31.86 -12.71
CA GLU A 606 46.18 -33.32 -12.89
C GLU A 606 47.36 -33.91 -12.09
N GLU A 607 48.49 -33.19 -11.99
CA GLU A 607 49.67 -33.63 -11.23
C GLU A 607 49.42 -33.68 -9.71
N ASN A 608 48.63 -32.74 -9.17
CA ASN A 608 48.27 -32.76 -7.74
C ASN A 608 47.12 -33.73 -7.44
N LEU A 609 46.21 -33.95 -8.39
CA LEU A 609 45.28 -35.08 -8.35
C LEU A 609 46.04 -36.42 -8.37
N GLU A 610 47.13 -36.54 -9.14
CA GLU A 610 48.01 -37.72 -9.14
C GLU A 610 48.73 -37.93 -7.79
N LYS A 611 49.26 -36.87 -7.17
CA LYS A 611 49.93 -36.93 -5.85
C LYS A 611 48.97 -37.22 -4.69
N SER A 612 47.71 -36.81 -4.80
CA SER A 612 46.67 -37.06 -3.80
C SER A 612 46.00 -38.45 -3.94
N GLY A 613 46.38 -39.24 -4.96
CA GLY A 613 45.90 -40.61 -5.18
C GLY A 613 44.71 -40.74 -6.15
N PHE A 614 44.35 -39.69 -6.89
CA PHE A 614 43.10 -39.60 -7.67
C PHE A 614 43.17 -40.11 -9.13
N ARG A 615 44.07 -41.04 -9.46
CA ARG A 615 44.05 -41.73 -10.75
C ARG A 615 43.66 -43.21 -10.60
N ASP A 616 42.59 -43.58 -11.28
CA ASP A 616 42.32 -44.96 -11.72
C ASP A 616 43.47 -45.39 -12.66
N ASN A 617 44.50 -46.00 -12.08
CA ASN A 617 45.48 -46.75 -12.86
C ASN A 617 44.76 -48.00 -13.34
N GLY A 618 44.35 -47.97 -14.62
CA GLY A 618 43.64 -49.07 -15.26
C GLY A 618 44.14 -50.44 -14.79
N MET A 619 43.18 -51.23 -14.31
CA MET A 619 43.31 -52.60 -13.79
C MET A 619 44.16 -52.74 -12.52
N GLY A 620 43.53 -52.59 -11.34
CA GLY A 620 44.04 -53.30 -10.15
C GLY A 620 43.44 -53.01 -8.78
N ASP A 621 43.22 -51.75 -8.37
CA ASP A 621 43.00 -51.46 -6.93
C ASP A 621 42.31 -50.08 -6.68
N SER A 622 41.25 -49.73 -7.42
CA SER A 622 40.52 -48.44 -7.25
C SER A 622 39.76 -48.33 -5.92
N GLU A 623 39.30 -49.45 -5.34
CA GLU A 623 38.53 -49.44 -4.08
C GLU A 623 39.35 -49.01 -2.85
N LYS A 624 40.68 -49.22 -2.84
CA LYS A 624 41.51 -48.88 -1.67
C LYS A 624 41.77 -47.38 -1.54
N THR A 625 41.99 -46.68 -2.64
CA THR A 625 42.31 -45.25 -2.62
C THR A 625 41.07 -44.40 -2.33
N ASP A 626 39.92 -44.79 -2.88
CA ASP A 626 38.62 -44.20 -2.56
C ASP A 626 38.26 -44.31 -1.07
N ASN A 627 38.58 -45.42 -0.42
CA ASN A 627 38.31 -45.61 1.01
C ASN A 627 39.21 -44.72 1.90
N VAL A 628 40.49 -44.54 1.56
CA VAL A 628 41.41 -43.68 2.34
C VAL A 628 41.01 -42.20 2.26
N ILE A 629 40.54 -41.74 1.10
CA ILE A 629 40.05 -40.36 0.92
C ILE A 629 38.73 -40.18 1.66
N LYS A 630 37.77 -41.10 1.49
CA LYS A 630 36.49 -41.06 2.22
C LYS A 630 36.68 -41.06 3.73
N ASP A 631 37.63 -41.84 4.26
CA ASP A 631 37.96 -41.84 5.69
C ASP A 631 38.55 -40.50 6.15
N ARG A 632 39.33 -39.80 5.30
CA ARG A 632 39.90 -38.49 5.61
C ARG A 632 38.88 -37.35 5.60
N ILE A 633 37.88 -37.41 4.73
CA ILE A 633 36.84 -36.36 4.59
C ILE A 633 35.57 -36.72 5.39
N ASN A 634 35.61 -37.76 6.24
CA ASN A 634 34.49 -38.15 7.10
C ASN A 634 34.35 -37.22 8.32
N ILE A 635 34.08 -35.93 8.06
CA ILE A 635 33.87 -34.90 9.07
C ILE A 635 32.39 -34.87 9.46
N HIS A 636 32.10 -35.06 10.74
CA HIS A 636 30.72 -34.95 11.22
C HIS A 636 30.25 -33.49 11.25
N CYS A 637 29.41 -33.13 10.28
CA CYS A 637 28.80 -31.81 10.15
C CYS A 637 27.33 -31.86 10.64
N SER A 638 26.93 -30.83 11.37
CA SER A 638 25.54 -30.59 11.77
C SER A 638 24.87 -29.71 10.71
N PRO A 639 23.59 -29.92 10.39
CA PRO A 639 22.84 -28.98 9.55
C PRO A 639 22.80 -27.55 10.09
N ASP A 640 22.99 -27.36 11.39
CA ASP A 640 23.01 -26.05 12.04
C ASP A 640 24.40 -25.38 11.99
N ASP A 641 25.42 -26.06 11.44
CA ASP A 641 26.72 -25.47 11.18
C ASP A 641 26.65 -24.45 10.02
N PRO A 642 27.50 -23.41 10.02
CA PRO A 642 27.62 -22.45 8.93
C PRO A 642 27.89 -23.11 7.57
N CYS A 643 27.08 -22.77 6.57
CA CYS A 643 27.25 -23.21 5.18
C CYS A 643 28.00 -22.15 4.36
N TYR A 644 27.60 -20.89 4.50
CA TYR A 644 28.27 -19.76 3.87
C TYR A 644 28.10 -18.47 4.67
N MET A 645 28.98 -17.52 4.40
CA MET A 645 28.87 -16.14 4.87
C MET A 645 28.88 -15.20 3.66
N ILE A 646 28.00 -14.21 3.65
CA ILE A 646 27.98 -13.15 2.63
C ILE A 646 28.00 -11.79 3.29
N PHE A 647 28.77 -10.86 2.74
CA PHE A 647 28.81 -9.48 3.21
C PHE A 647 27.74 -8.63 2.54
N THR A 648 27.09 -7.80 3.37
CA THR A 648 26.13 -6.78 2.93
C THR A 648 26.60 -5.40 3.40
N SER A 649 26.10 -4.33 2.77
CA SER A 649 26.32 -2.96 3.24
C SER A 649 25.67 -2.74 4.61
N GLY A 650 26.37 -2.05 5.51
CA GLY A 650 25.93 -1.81 6.88
C GLY A 650 25.57 -0.35 7.14
N SER A 651 24.55 -0.12 7.95
CA SER A 651 24.09 1.22 8.36
C SER A 651 25.05 1.95 9.29
N SER A 652 26.08 1.27 9.80
CA SER A 652 27.21 1.86 10.52
C SER A 652 28.30 2.39 9.57
N GLY A 653 28.11 2.25 8.26
CA GLY A 653 29.09 2.62 7.24
C GLY A 653 30.20 1.59 7.01
N ARG A 654 30.05 0.36 7.51
CA ARG A 654 30.97 -0.76 7.23
C ARG A 654 30.22 -2.01 6.79
N PRO A 655 30.83 -2.86 5.93
CA PRO A 655 30.26 -4.15 5.56
C PRO A 655 30.04 -5.04 6.77
N LYS A 656 28.98 -5.85 6.73
CA LYS A 656 28.66 -6.86 7.76
C LYS A 656 28.43 -8.24 7.14
N GLY A 657 29.07 -9.26 7.71
CA GLY A 657 28.91 -10.65 7.28
C GLY A 657 27.70 -11.31 7.92
N THR A 658 26.71 -11.74 7.11
CA THR A 658 25.60 -12.57 7.58
C THR A 658 25.90 -14.04 7.36
N VAL A 659 25.57 -14.89 8.34
CA VAL A 659 25.84 -16.34 8.29
C VAL A 659 24.57 -17.13 8.01
N ILE A 660 24.65 -18.00 7.00
CA ILE A 660 23.60 -18.93 6.62
C ILE A 660 24.05 -20.36 6.90
N THR A 661 23.19 -21.16 7.52
CA THR A 661 23.47 -22.56 7.89
C THR A 661 23.10 -23.53 6.78
N HIS A 662 23.55 -24.78 6.88
CA HIS A 662 23.13 -25.81 5.94
C HIS A 662 21.61 -26.04 5.99
N ARG A 663 20.99 -26.05 7.18
CA ARG A 663 19.55 -26.22 7.36
C ARG A 663 18.78 -25.14 6.61
N ASN A 664 19.23 -23.89 6.66
CA ASN A 664 18.58 -22.80 5.94
C ASN A 664 18.56 -23.06 4.42
N VAL A 665 19.69 -23.48 3.85
CA VAL A 665 19.80 -23.79 2.41
C VAL A 665 19.00 -25.03 2.03
N ILE A 666 18.97 -26.05 2.89
CA ILE A 666 18.13 -27.24 2.65
C ILE A 666 16.65 -26.84 2.64
N ASN A 667 16.19 -26.05 3.62
CA ASN A 667 14.82 -25.52 3.64
C ASN A 667 14.48 -24.77 2.35
N TYR A 668 15.40 -23.92 1.89
CA TYR A 668 15.24 -23.17 0.64
C TYR A 668 15.13 -24.07 -0.61
N SER A 669 15.76 -25.26 -0.57
CA SER A 669 15.71 -26.27 -1.64
C SER A 669 14.52 -27.23 -1.57
N GLU A 670 13.61 -27.07 -0.61
CA GLU A 670 12.50 -28.01 -0.43
C GLU A 670 11.54 -28.01 -1.63
N VAL A 671 11.07 -29.20 -1.98
CA VAL A 671 10.23 -29.44 -3.18
C VAL A 671 8.76 -29.46 -2.78
N THR A 672 8.26 -28.30 -2.34
CA THR A 672 6.84 -28.07 -2.02
C THR A 672 6.24 -27.06 -3.00
N GLU A 673 4.93 -26.90 -3.00
CA GLU A 673 4.27 -25.86 -3.82
C GLU A 673 4.68 -24.43 -3.44
N HIS A 674 5.07 -24.22 -2.17
CA HIS A 674 5.58 -22.96 -1.63
C HIS A 674 7.11 -22.85 -1.72
N GLY A 675 7.82 -23.85 -2.26
CA GLY A 675 9.27 -23.83 -2.40
C GLY A 675 9.73 -23.38 -3.79
N ILE A 676 10.98 -22.93 -3.93
CA ILE A 676 11.51 -22.54 -5.25
C ILE A 676 11.54 -23.75 -6.21
N CYS A 677 12.04 -24.90 -5.73
CA CYS A 677 12.15 -26.12 -6.52
C CYS A 677 10.78 -26.68 -6.93
N GLY A 678 9.79 -26.68 -6.04
CA GLY A 678 8.46 -27.26 -6.35
C GLY A 678 7.45 -26.25 -6.94
N GLY A 679 7.55 -24.97 -6.60
CA GLY A 679 6.63 -23.91 -7.02
C GLY A 679 7.06 -23.17 -8.29
N ILE A 680 8.37 -22.99 -8.51
CA ILE A 680 8.88 -22.18 -9.63
C ILE A 680 9.54 -23.06 -10.71
N ILE A 681 10.54 -23.88 -10.35
CA ILE A 681 11.43 -24.60 -11.28
C ILE A 681 11.28 -26.13 -11.28
N LYS A 682 10.06 -26.61 -11.03
CA LYS A 682 9.74 -28.04 -10.84
C LYS A 682 10.10 -28.93 -12.03
N ASN A 683 9.80 -28.49 -13.25
CA ASN A 683 9.86 -29.32 -14.46
C ASN A 683 11.03 -28.95 -15.39
N GLU A 684 11.81 -27.95 -14.98
CA GLU A 684 12.94 -27.43 -15.70
C GLU A 684 14.19 -28.27 -15.39
N ASN A 685 15.12 -28.35 -16.33
CA ASN A 685 16.31 -29.20 -16.25
C ASN A 685 17.60 -28.39 -16.13
N SER A 686 17.59 -27.11 -16.49
CA SER A 686 18.79 -26.29 -16.52
C SER A 686 18.51 -24.84 -16.13
N ILE A 687 19.52 -24.22 -15.53
CA ILE A 687 19.52 -22.80 -15.17
C ILE A 687 20.80 -22.15 -15.70
N VAL A 688 20.67 -21.01 -16.37
CA VAL A 688 21.85 -20.21 -16.74
C VAL A 688 22.27 -19.38 -15.55
N SER A 689 23.53 -19.50 -15.16
CA SER A 689 24.10 -18.73 -14.07
C SER A 689 24.75 -17.47 -14.61
N VAL A 690 24.15 -16.32 -14.29
CA VAL A 690 24.61 -14.99 -14.70
C VAL A 690 24.80 -14.04 -13.53
N THR A 691 24.31 -14.38 -12.34
CA THR A 691 24.43 -13.51 -11.16
C THR A 691 25.82 -13.55 -10.55
N ASP A 692 26.24 -12.45 -9.93
CA ASP A 692 27.56 -12.39 -9.30
C ASP A 692 27.57 -13.22 -8.01
N HIS A 693 28.61 -14.05 -7.88
CA HIS A 693 28.79 -15.03 -6.80
C HIS A 693 28.94 -14.44 -5.40
N VAL A 694 29.26 -13.15 -5.30
CA VAL A 694 29.32 -12.43 -4.02
C VAL A 694 27.94 -12.12 -3.44
N PHE A 695 26.87 -12.31 -4.21
CA PHE A 695 25.49 -12.15 -3.76
C PHE A 695 24.83 -13.51 -3.56
N ASP A 696 23.95 -13.57 -2.57
CA ASP A 696 23.22 -14.77 -2.15
C ASP A 696 22.30 -15.33 -3.24
N ILE A 697 21.82 -14.49 -4.16
CA ILE A 697 21.09 -14.89 -5.37
C ILE A 697 21.83 -15.96 -6.20
N PHE A 698 23.16 -16.01 -6.14
CA PHE A 698 23.96 -17.04 -6.81
C PHE A 698 23.74 -18.44 -6.22
N VAL A 699 23.30 -18.56 -4.97
CA VAL A 699 22.97 -19.84 -4.31
C VAL A 699 21.84 -20.57 -5.06
N THR A 700 20.87 -19.85 -5.62
CA THR A 700 19.83 -20.41 -6.48
C THR A 700 20.42 -21.03 -7.75
N GLU A 701 21.35 -20.32 -8.39
CA GLU A 701 21.99 -20.72 -9.65
C GLU A 701 23.06 -21.82 -9.46
N SER A 702 23.47 -22.08 -8.22
CA SER A 702 24.54 -23.00 -7.86
C SER A 702 24.06 -24.13 -6.94
N LEU A 703 24.09 -23.94 -5.63
CA LEU A 703 23.82 -24.98 -4.65
C LEU A 703 22.41 -25.56 -4.78
N MET A 704 21.40 -24.70 -4.93
CA MET A 704 20.02 -25.16 -5.10
C MET A 704 19.86 -25.96 -6.40
N ALA A 705 20.46 -25.49 -7.51
CA ALA A 705 20.47 -26.21 -8.77
C ALA A 705 21.04 -27.63 -8.62
N LEU A 706 22.15 -27.80 -7.89
CA LEU A 706 22.72 -29.13 -7.60
C LEU A 706 21.84 -29.98 -6.68
N LEU A 707 21.21 -29.38 -5.67
CA LEU A 707 20.31 -30.06 -4.74
C LEU A 707 19.06 -30.62 -5.42
N ASP A 708 18.63 -30.05 -6.54
CA ASP A 708 17.52 -30.53 -7.37
C ASP A 708 17.98 -31.13 -8.72
N LEU A 709 19.28 -31.46 -8.83
CA LEU A 709 19.91 -32.09 -10.00
C LEU A 709 19.70 -31.32 -11.34
N LYS A 710 19.52 -30.01 -11.29
CA LYS A 710 19.51 -29.15 -12.48
C LYS A 710 20.93 -28.99 -13.02
N THR A 711 21.07 -28.91 -14.34
CA THR A 711 22.34 -28.56 -14.97
C THR A 711 22.57 -27.05 -14.88
N ILE A 712 23.69 -26.67 -14.27
CA ILE A 712 24.16 -25.28 -14.23
C ILE A 712 24.82 -24.98 -15.58
N ILE A 713 24.30 -24.00 -16.31
CA ILE A 713 24.97 -23.42 -17.47
C ILE A 713 25.72 -22.17 -17.01
N LEU A 714 27.01 -22.31 -16.69
CA LEU A 714 27.79 -21.23 -16.11
C LEU A 714 28.25 -20.28 -17.22
N ALA A 715 27.76 -19.04 -17.19
CA ALA A 715 28.24 -17.98 -18.07
C ALA A 715 29.63 -17.51 -17.63
N ASP A 716 30.51 -17.17 -18.57
CA ASP A 716 31.76 -16.45 -18.28
C ASP A 716 31.49 -14.97 -17.89
N ASP A 717 32.55 -14.22 -17.54
CA ASP A 717 32.43 -12.81 -17.13
C ASP A 717 31.83 -11.89 -18.22
N ASN A 718 32.03 -12.20 -19.50
CA ASN A 718 31.50 -11.44 -20.62
C ASN A 718 30.06 -11.84 -20.95
N GLU A 719 29.77 -13.13 -21.00
CA GLU A 719 28.42 -13.70 -21.16
C GLU A 719 27.48 -13.25 -20.05
N ALA A 720 27.97 -13.13 -18.81
CA ALA A 720 27.18 -12.63 -17.69
C ALA A 720 26.89 -11.12 -17.74
N LYS A 721 27.50 -10.36 -18.67
CA LYS A 721 27.34 -8.89 -18.81
C LYS A 721 26.76 -8.47 -20.16
N SER A 722 26.92 -9.28 -21.20
CA SER A 722 26.54 -8.96 -22.58
C SER A 722 25.34 -9.78 -23.05
N GLY A 723 24.23 -9.10 -23.39
CA GLY A 723 23.03 -9.75 -23.91
C GLY A 723 23.28 -10.56 -25.20
N LYS A 724 24.16 -10.07 -26.09
CA LYS A 724 24.54 -10.78 -27.32
C LYS A 724 25.34 -12.06 -27.03
N ALA A 725 26.28 -12.00 -26.08
CA ALA A 725 27.07 -13.17 -25.71
C ALA A 725 26.19 -14.20 -24.98
N LEU A 726 25.38 -13.75 -24.01
CA LEU A 726 24.38 -14.57 -23.33
C LEU A 726 23.42 -15.26 -24.31
N GLY A 727 22.91 -14.51 -25.28
CA GLY A 727 21.99 -15.05 -26.28
C GLY A 727 22.62 -16.13 -27.18
N ARG A 728 23.95 -16.16 -27.35
CA ARG A 728 24.64 -17.29 -27.99
C ARG A 728 24.74 -18.49 -27.06
N LEU A 729 25.13 -18.27 -25.81
CA LEU A 729 25.22 -19.32 -24.80
C LEU A 729 23.87 -20.04 -24.61
N VAL A 730 22.79 -19.27 -24.41
CA VAL A 730 21.44 -19.78 -24.16
C VAL A 730 20.93 -20.58 -25.35
N ARG A 731 21.11 -20.10 -26.59
CA ARG A 731 20.69 -20.85 -27.80
C ARG A 731 21.47 -22.15 -27.98
N ASN A 732 22.76 -22.16 -27.68
CA ASN A 732 23.60 -23.35 -27.83
C ASN A 732 23.33 -24.41 -26.75
N THR A 733 22.89 -23.99 -25.58
CA THR A 733 22.70 -24.87 -24.41
C THR A 733 21.24 -25.19 -24.12
N HIS A 734 20.30 -24.47 -24.76
CA HIS A 734 18.86 -24.53 -24.49
C HIS A 734 18.54 -24.37 -23.00
N SER A 735 19.13 -23.35 -22.37
CA SER A 735 18.87 -23.08 -20.95
C SER A 735 17.41 -22.68 -20.74
N GLU A 736 16.76 -23.31 -19.75
CA GLU A 736 15.31 -23.18 -19.53
C GLU A 736 14.94 -22.13 -18.49
N VAL A 737 15.86 -21.79 -17.59
CA VAL A 737 15.63 -20.84 -16.49
C VAL A 737 16.72 -19.77 -16.49
N ILE A 738 16.32 -18.52 -16.31
CA ILE A 738 17.21 -17.42 -15.95
C ILE A 738 16.71 -16.76 -14.68
N GLN A 739 17.64 -16.46 -13.77
CA GLN A 739 17.41 -15.58 -12.64
C GLN A 739 18.31 -14.35 -12.74
N THR A 740 17.78 -13.17 -12.48
CA THR A 740 18.57 -11.93 -12.48
C THR A 740 17.78 -10.77 -11.85
N THR A 741 18.37 -9.58 -11.78
CA THR A 741 17.69 -8.36 -11.32
C THR A 741 16.93 -7.71 -12.48
N PRO A 742 15.85 -6.94 -12.22
CA PRO A 742 15.16 -6.16 -13.25
C PRO A 742 16.11 -5.29 -14.09
N THR A 743 17.06 -4.61 -13.45
CA THR A 743 18.06 -3.78 -14.15
C THR A 743 18.96 -4.62 -15.07
N LYS A 744 19.46 -5.75 -14.58
CA LYS A 744 20.36 -6.59 -15.36
C LYS A 744 19.63 -7.28 -16.51
N MET A 745 18.35 -7.65 -16.32
CA MET A 745 17.49 -8.10 -17.42
C MET A 745 17.36 -7.03 -18.51
N ARG A 746 17.08 -5.78 -18.15
CA ARG A 746 17.04 -4.67 -19.12
C ARG A 746 18.38 -4.51 -19.86
N SER A 747 19.50 -4.67 -19.17
CA SER A 747 20.83 -4.62 -19.80
C SER A 747 21.01 -5.71 -20.85
N PHE A 748 20.49 -6.92 -20.63
CA PHE A 748 20.50 -7.98 -21.64
C PHE A 748 19.58 -7.70 -22.83
N MET A 749 18.61 -6.79 -22.66
CA MET A 749 17.62 -6.43 -23.67
C MET A 749 17.94 -5.16 -24.45
N LEU A 750 19.12 -4.55 -24.23
CA LEU A 750 19.49 -3.27 -24.88
C LEU A 750 19.50 -3.36 -26.41
N ASP A 751 20.04 -4.45 -26.97
CA ASP A 751 19.99 -4.71 -28.40
C ASP A 751 18.65 -5.37 -28.78
N LYS A 752 17.69 -4.53 -29.21
CA LYS A 752 16.34 -4.97 -29.58
C LYS A 752 16.31 -5.95 -30.75
N ASN A 753 17.38 -6.04 -31.55
CA ASN A 753 17.46 -6.98 -32.67
C ASN A 753 17.99 -8.36 -32.24
N ALA A 754 18.41 -8.52 -30.98
CA ALA A 754 19.05 -9.73 -30.48
C ALA A 754 18.28 -10.39 -29.31
N LEU A 755 16.95 -10.24 -29.26
CA LEU A 755 16.11 -10.71 -28.15
C LEU A 755 15.54 -12.12 -28.32
N GLU A 756 15.78 -12.78 -29.46
CA GLU A 756 15.22 -14.11 -29.76
C GLU A 756 15.54 -15.17 -28.69
N PHE A 757 16.67 -15.04 -28.00
CA PHE A 757 17.08 -15.99 -26.94
C PHE A 757 16.11 -16.00 -25.74
N LEU A 758 15.32 -14.93 -25.52
CA LEU A 758 14.33 -14.89 -24.45
C LEU A 758 13.25 -15.96 -24.60
N SER A 759 12.97 -16.38 -25.83
CA SER A 759 12.02 -17.46 -26.14
C SER A 759 12.52 -18.85 -25.73
N CYS A 760 13.81 -19.01 -25.45
CA CYS A 760 14.38 -20.28 -24.98
C CYS A 760 14.02 -20.56 -23.52
N PHE A 761 13.76 -19.51 -22.72
CA PHE A 761 13.42 -19.68 -21.32
C PHE A 761 11.97 -20.12 -21.15
N LYS A 762 11.75 -21.06 -20.22
CA LYS A 762 10.44 -21.44 -19.68
C LYS A 762 10.08 -20.60 -18.46
N LYS A 763 11.10 -20.15 -17.71
CA LYS A 763 10.97 -19.39 -16.47
C LYS A 763 11.94 -18.22 -16.47
N ILE A 764 11.43 -17.03 -16.14
CA ILE A 764 12.24 -15.84 -15.89
C ILE A 764 11.97 -15.41 -14.44
N ILE A 765 13.02 -15.38 -13.64
CA ILE A 765 12.94 -15.12 -12.21
C ILE A 765 13.62 -13.76 -11.95
N LEU A 766 12.86 -12.79 -11.46
CA LEU A 766 13.32 -11.42 -11.23
C LEU A 766 13.21 -11.06 -9.76
N GLY A 767 14.30 -10.53 -9.19
CA GLY A 767 14.37 -10.18 -7.78
C GLY A 767 15.50 -9.22 -7.45
N GLY A 768 15.57 -8.82 -6.17
CA GLY A 768 16.61 -7.91 -5.68
C GLY A 768 16.32 -6.42 -5.92
N GLU A 769 15.31 -6.06 -6.71
CA GLU A 769 14.80 -4.69 -6.92
C GLU A 769 13.27 -4.70 -7.04
N GLU A 770 12.66 -3.52 -7.00
CA GLU A 770 11.27 -3.38 -7.41
C GLU A 770 11.12 -3.78 -8.89
N LEU A 771 10.11 -4.59 -9.21
CA LEU A 771 9.85 -5.07 -10.56
C LEU A 771 8.90 -4.12 -11.30
N PRO A 772 9.35 -3.39 -12.33
CA PRO A 772 8.47 -2.44 -13.01
C PRO A 772 7.50 -3.15 -13.95
N ALA A 773 6.22 -2.76 -13.92
CA ALA A 773 5.18 -3.26 -14.85
C ALA A 773 5.59 -3.13 -16.33
N SER A 774 6.33 -2.06 -16.68
CA SER A 774 6.85 -1.84 -18.03
C SER A 774 7.84 -2.91 -18.49
N LEU A 775 8.63 -3.49 -17.58
CA LEU A 775 9.55 -4.58 -17.90
C LEU A 775 8.80 -5.88 -18.16
N ILE A 776 7.77 -6.19 -17.36
CA ILE A 776 6.92 -7.37 -17.56
C ILE A 776 6.25 -7.31 -18.94
N LYS A 777 5.64 -6.16 -19.26
CA LYS A 777 5.00 -5.92 -20.55
C LYS A 777 5.96 -6.05 -21.73
N GLU A 778 7.21 -5.59 -21.56
CA GLU A 778 8.23 -5.73 -22.62
C GLU A 778 8.67 -7.18 -22.78
N LEU A 779 8.96 -7.91 -21.68
CA LEU A 779 9.34 -9.32 -21.73
C LEU A 779 8.27 -10.18 -22.42
N LYS A 780 6.99 -9.98 -22.08
CA LYS A 780 5.85 -10.70 -22.68
C LYS A 780 5.73 -10.54 -24.20
N LYS A 781 6.39 -9.56 -24.83
CA LYS A 781 6.45 -9.43 -26.29
C LYS A 781 7.40 -10.42 -26.95
N HIS A 782 8.39 -10.91 -26.22
CA HIS A 782 9.52 -11.69 -26.77
C HIS A 782 9.58 -13.13 -26.22
N THR A 783 8.76 -13.48 -25.23
CA THR A 783 8.74 -14.82 -24.64
C THR A 783 7.36 -15.22 -24.12
N CYS A 784 7.12 -16.54 -24.07
CA CYS A 784 5.99 -17.16 -23.38
C CYS A 784 6.38 -17.70 -21.98
N ALA A 785 7.59 -17.38 -21.50
CA ALA A 785 8.05 -17.79 -20.17
C ALA A 785 7.12 -17.26 -19.08
N LYS A 786 6.95 -18.05 -18.02
CA LYS A 786 6.37 -17.53 -16.78
C LYS A 786 7.38 -16.61 -16.09
N ILE A 787 6.96 -15.40 -15.78
CA ILE A 787 7.79 -14.39 -15.12
C ILE A 787 7.43 -14.41 -13.64
N PHE A 788 8.43 -14.50 -12.77
CA PHE A 788 8.25 -14.51 -11.32
C PHE A 788 8.89 -13.29 -10.70
N ASN A 789 8.20 -12.68 -9.74
CA ASN A 789 8.74 -11.68 -8.85
C ASN A 789 9.06 -12.34 -7.51
N ILE A 790 10.25 -12.12 -6.98
CA ILE A 790 10.71 -12.72 -5.72
C ILE A 790 11.29 -11.65 -4.80
N TYR A 791 11.20 -11.90 -3.51
CA TYR A 791 11.71 -11.00 -2.49
C TYR A 791 12.35 -11.80 -1.35
N GLY A 792 13.47 -11.29 -0.86
CA GLY A 792 14.17 -11.81 0.30
C GLY A 792 15.46 -11.02 0.52
N PRO A 793 15.80 -10.70 1.78
CA PRO A 793 17.13 -10.24 2.16
C PRO A 793 18.10 -11.41 2.39
N ALA A 794 19.41 -11.11 2.35
CA ALA A 794 20.46 -12.10 2.58
C ALA A 794 20.39 -12.77 3.97
N GLU A 795 19.87 -12.05 4.96
CA GLU A 795 19.66 -12.56 6.31
C GLU A 795 18.61 -13.68 6.42
N THR A 796 17.79 -13.89 5.37
CA THR A 796 16.71 -14.88 5.36
C THR A 796 16.84 -15.90 4.25
N THR A 797 18.09 -16.11 3.79
CA THR A 797 18.47 -17.14 2.81
C THR A 797 17.84 -16.92 1.45
N VAL A 798 18.40 -15.95 0.71
CA VAL A 798 18.08 -15.66 -0.68
C VAL A 798 16.69 -15.09 -0.88
N TRP A 799 15.66 -15.94 -0.95
CA TRP A 799 14.27 -15.53 -1.14
C TRP A 799 13.42 -15.98 0.03
N SER A 800 12.34 -15.24 0.28
CA SER A 800 11.39 -15.49 1.36
C SER A 800 9.94 -15.41 0.88
N SER A 801 9.68 -14.81 -0.27
CA SER A 801 8.38 -14.84 -0.94
C SER A 801 8.51 -14.85 -2.47
N PHE A 802 7.44 -15.29 -3.15
CA PHE A 802 7.33 -15.20 -4.60
C PHE A 802 5.89 -15.06 -5.08
N THR A 803 5.73 -14.52 -6.29
CA THR A 803 4.49 -14.57 -7.08
C THR A 803 4.81 -14.71 -8.57
N GLU A 804 3.87 -15.24 -9.35
CA GLU A 804 3.87 -15.02 -10.80
C GLU A 804 3.56 -13.53 -11.05
N ALA A 805 4.36 -12.87 -11.88
CA ALA A 805 4.32 -11.42 -12.06
C ALA A 805 3.18 -11.00 -13.00
N ASP A 806 2.36 -10.03 -12.56
CA ASP A 806 1.31 -9.40 -13.34
C ASP A 806 1.63 -7.92 -13.55
N GLU A 807 1.60 -7.42 -14.78
CA GLU A 807 1.83 -6.00 -15.05
C GLU A 807 0.76 -5.06 -14.47
N ASN A 808 -0.41 -5.58 -14.10
CA ASN A 808 -1.50 -4.80 -13.50
C ASN A 808 -1.52 -4.89 -11.97
N ASP A 809 -0.73 -5.80 -11.37
CA ASP A 809 -0.68 -6.03 -9.93
C ASP A 809 0.76 -6.38 -9.50
N ILE A 810 1.53 -5.34 -9.18
CA ILE A 810 2.91 -5.48 -8.72
C ILE A 810 2.93 -5.73 -7.22
N ASN A 811 3.22 -6.97 -6.83
CA ASN A 811 3.41 -7.40 -5.46
C ASN A 811 4.57 -8.40 -5.34
N ILE A 812 5.00 -8.70 -4.12
CA ILE A 812 6.09 -9.65 -3.82
C ILE A 812 5.56 -11.02 -3.38
N GLY A 813 4.25 -11.25 -3.53
CA GLY A 813 3.60 -12.54 -3.33
C GLY A 813 3.48 -12.98 -1.88
N LYS A 814 3.56 -14.30 -1.69
CA LYS A 814 3.32 -15.01 -0.42
C LYS A 814 4.57 -15.71 0.09
N PRO A 815 4.64 -16.04 1.39
CA PRO A 815 5.82 -16.67 1.99
C PRO A 815 6.20 -18.02 1.35
N LEU A 816 7.49 -18.34 1.41
CA LEU A 816 8.02 -19.66 1.04
C LEU A 816 7.74 -20.72 2.10
N THR A 817 8.07 -21.98 1.78
CA THR A 817 8.11 -23.11 2.71
C THR A 817 8.79 -22.76 4.04
N ASN A 818 8.16 -23.15 5.15
CA ASN A 818 8.59 -22.91 6.53
C ASN A 818 8.95 -21.45 6.81
N THR A 819 8.32 -20.52 6.10
CA THR A 819 8.54 -19.08 6.22
C THR A 819 7.25 -18.40 6.65
N GLY A 820 7.33 -17.55 7.68
CA GLY A 820 6.27 -16.64 8.06
C GLY A 820 6.66 -15.21 7.66
N ILE A 821 5.74 -14.42 7.10
CA ILE A 821 5.93 -12.99 6.90
C ILE A 821 4.83 -12.23 7.63
N TYR A 822 5.25 -11.27 8.44
CA TYR A 822 4.39 -10.45 9.28
C TYR A 822 4.67 -8.97 9.00
N ILE A 823 3.60 -8.16 9.02
CA ILE A 823 3.71 -6.70 8.92
C ILE A 823 3.52 -6.13 10.31
N LEU A 824 4.58 -5.53 10.86
CA LEU A 824 4.62 -5.10 12.26
C LEU A 824 4.80 -3.58 12.40
N ASP A 825 4.30 -3.05 13.51
CA ASP A 825 4.56 -1.66 13.91
C ASP A 825 5.92 -1.50 14.62
N GLU A 826 6.19 -0.28 15.09
CA GLU A 826 7.43 0.07 15.81
C GLU A 826 7.57 -0.66 17.16
N ASN A 827 6.46 -1.07 17.77
CA ASN A 827 6.42 -1.85 19.01
C ASN A 827 6.48 -3.36 18.77
N ARG A 828 6.66 -3.77 17.49
CA ARG A 828 6.65 -5.18 17.06
C ARG A 828 5.30 -5.85 17.28
N GLU A 829 4.21 -5.08 17.18
CA GLU A 829 2.85 -5.59 17.22
C GLU A 829 2.29 -5.77 15.81
N LEU A 830 1.42 -6.76 15.65
CA LEU A 830 0.82 -7.11 14.36
C LEU A 830 -0.06 -5.97 13.86
N LEU A 831 0.08 -5.60 12.59
CA LEU A 831 -0.79 -4.63 11.94
C LEU A 831 -1.93 -5.31 11.17
N PRO A 832 -3.12 -4.68 11.09
CA PRO A 832 -4.22 -5.19 10.29
C PRO A 832 -3.86 -5.24 8.80
N SER A 833 -4.55 -6.08 8.02
CA SER A 833 -4.39 -6.06 6.56
C SER A 833 -4.73 -4.69 5.96
N GLY A 834 -4.00 -4.30 4.92
CA GLY A 834 -4.11 -2.99 4.28
C GLY A 834 -3.33 -1.86 4.96
N ILE A 835 -2.69 -2.12 6.11
CA ILE A 835 -1.92 -1.12 6.86
C ILE A 835 -0.42 -1.33 6.65
N MET A 836 0.30 -0.22 6.41
CA MET A 836 1.73 -0.24 6.16
C MET A 836 2.54 -0.42 7.45
N GLY A 837 3.50 -1.34 7.42
CA GLY A 837 4.41 -1.63 8.53
C GLY A 837 5.74 -2.21 8.05
N GLU A 838 6.61 -2.56 8.99
CA GLU A 838 7.88 -3.22 8.70
C GLU A 838 7.63 -4.69 8.35
N ILE A 839 8.16 -5.14 7.21
CA ILE A 839 8.16 -6.54 6.80
C ILE A 839 9.12 -7.28 7.74
N CYS A 840 8.61 -8.26 8.47
CA CYS A 840 9.39 -9.12 9.34
C CYS A 840 9.23 -10.59 8.91
N ILE A 841 10.36 -11.30 8.79
CA ILE A 841 10.40 -12.63 8.18
C ILE A 841 10.84 -13.63 9.24
N SER A 842 10.07 -14.69 9.44
CA SER A 842 10.32 -15.75 10.42
C SER A 842 10.51 -17.11 9.75
N GLY A 843 11.14 -18.03 10.48
CA GLY A 843 11.17 -19.44 10.15
C GLY A 843 12.53 -19.94 9.71
N TYR A 844 12.56 -21.06 9.00
CA TYR A 844 13.82 -21.77 8.72
C TYR A 844 14.68 -21.12 7.63
N GLY A 845 14.21 -20.04 6.99
CA GLY A 845 15.05 -19.20 6.14
C GLY A 845 15.96 -18.26 6.94
N VAL A 846 15.62 -17.92 8.18
CA VAL A 846 16.37 -16.93 8.99
C VAL A 846 17.75 -17.47 9.38
N GLY A 847 18.80 -16.73 9.05
CA GLY A 847 20.19 -17.06 9.33
C GLY A 847 20.62 -16.82 10.78
N ASN A 848 21.91 -17.07 11.07
CA ASN A 848 22.51 -16.97 12.41
C ASN A 848 22.98 -15.55 12.77
N GLY A 849 22.57 -14.53 12.02
CA GLY A 849 22.91 -13.13 12.30
C GLY A 849 24.32 -12.72 11.87
N TYR A 850 24.87 -11.74 12.58
CA TYR A 850 26.15 -11.09 12.31
C TYR A 850 27.16 -11.46 13.43
N PRO A 851 28.07 -12.43 13.23
CA PRO A 851 28.95 -12.92 14.30
C PRO A 851 29.85 -11.84 14.92
N ALA A 852 30.31 -10.90 14.10
CA ALA A 852 31.16 -9.78 14.54
C ALA A 852 30.37 -8.66 15.25
N ASP A 853 29.03 -8.67 15.17
CA ASP A 853 28.16 -7.69 15.82
C ASP A 853 26.95 -8.34 16.52
N PRO A 854 27.16 -8.88 17.74
CA PRO A 854 26.09 -9.50 18.52
C PRO A 854 24.98 -8.52 18.93
N ALA A 855 25.29 -7.23 19.07
CA ALA A 855 24.32 -6.21 19.46
C ALA A 855 23.33 -5.96 18.32
N LEU A 856 23.82 -5.75 17.10
CA LEU A 856 22.98 -5.63 15.91
C LEU A 856 22.22 -6.93 15.63
N THR A 857 22.84 -8.07 15.88
CA THR A 857 22.16 -9.38 15.78
C THR A 857 20.96 -9.45 16.71
N ALA A 858 21.11 -9.11 17.98
CA ALA A 858 19.99 -9.11 18.94
C ALA A 858 18.90 -8.08 18.61
N GLU A 859 19.27 -6.96 17.97
CA GLU A 859 18.32 -5.94 17.50
C GLU A 859 17.47 -6.43 16.32
N LYS A 860 18.11 -7.08 15.33
CA LYS A 860 17.46 -7.45 14.07
C LYS A 860 16.88 -8.87 14.06
N PHE A 861 17.46 -9.79 14.82
CA PHE A 861 17.05 -11.20 14.90
C PHE A 861 16.41 -11.45 16.25
N ILE A 862 15.09 -11.37 16.29
CA ILE A 862 14.28 -11.48 17.50
C ILE A 862 13.55 -12.83 17.55
N PRO A 863 13.22 -13.34 18.75
CA PRO A 863 12.33 -14.49 18.86
C PRO A 863 10.98 -14.22 18.19
N ASP A 864 10.45 -15.21 17.46
CA ASP A 864 9.12 -15.09 16.85
C ASP A 864 8.04 -15.10 17.94
N LYS A 865 7.28 -14.00 18.03
CA LYS A 865 6.18 -13.81 18.98
C LYS A 865 4.96 -14.68 18.68
N PHE A 866 4.80 -15.13 17.44
CA PHE A 866 3.60 -15.82 16.95
C PHE A 866 3.80 -17.33 16.86
N ARG A 867 4.99 -17.79 16.46
CA ARG A 867 5.37 -19.22 16.41
C ARG A 867 6.57 -19.51 17.29
N LYS A 868 6.30 -20.19 18.41
CA LYS A 868 7.32 -20.55 19.40
C LYS A 868 8.45 -21.37 18.79
N GLY A 869 9.68 -21.07 19.19
CA GLY A 869 10.88 -21.80 18.76
C GLY A 869 11.45 -21.37 17.40
N ARG A 870 10.88 -20.33 16.77
CA ARG A 870 11.43 -19.70 15.56
C ARG A 870 12.09 -18.37 15.87
N MET A 871 12.99 -17.97 14.99
CA MET A 871 13.56 -16.62 14.95
C MET A 871 12.90 -15.83 13.84
N MET A 872 12.83 -14.52 14.02
CA MET A 872 12.29 -13.53 13.10
C MET A 872 13.33 -12.44 12.84
N TYR A 873 13.52 -12.10 11.58
CA TYR A 873 14.37 -11.01 11.12
C TYR A 873 13.56 -9.76 10.76
N CYS A 874 13.91 -8.63 11.36
CA CYS A 874 13.35 -7.30 11.04
C CYS A 874 14.11 -6.66 9.88
N THR A 875 13.48 -6.57 8.71
CA THR A 875 14.16 -6.29 7.43
C THR A 875 14.55 -4.81 7.22
N GLY A 876 13.88 -3.89 7.91
CA GLY A 876 13.87 -2.46 7.61
C GLY A 876 13.07 -2.07 6.35
N ASP A 877 12.52 -3.05 5.63
CA ASP A 877 11.63 -2.82 4.49
C ASP A 877 10.20 -2.55 4.97
N MET A 878 9.51 -1.63 4.30
CA MET A 878 8.12 -1.31 4.55
C MET A 878 7.24 -2.06 3.56
N GLY A 879 6.09 -2.56 4.02
CA GLY A 879 5.13 -3.24 3.16
C GLY A 879 3.72 -3.27 3.74
N ILE A 880 2.79 -3.73 2.91
CA ILE A 880 1.38 -3.90 3.25
C ILE A 880 1.00 -5.36 2.98
N MET A 881 0.41 -6.02 3.96
CA MET A 881 -0.25 -7.32 3.78
C MET A 881 -1.67 -7.06 3.26
N ARG A 882 -1.98 -7.56 2.07
CA ARG A 882 -3.31 -7.44 1.46
C ARG A 882 -4.29 -8.45 2.07
N ALA A 883 -5.59 -8.25 1.83
CA ALA A 883 -6.65 -9.13 2.28
C ALA A 883 -6.65 -10.52 1.61
N ASP A 884 -5.88 -10.69 0.52
CA ASP A 884 -5.65 -11.97 -0.16
C ASP A 884 -4.36 -12.68 0.29
N GLY A 885 -3.58 -12.06 1.18
CA GLY A 885 -2.31 -12.54 1.71
C GLY A 885 -1.09 -12.24 0.84
N ASN A 886 -1.25 -11.55 -0.30
CA ASN A 886 -0.12 -11.02 -1.05
C ASN A 886 0.47 -9.80 -0.35
N ILE A 887 1.78 -9.60 -0.49
CA ILE A 887 2.48 -8.48 0.16
C ILE A 887 2.89 -7.45 -0.89
N VAL A 888 2.59 -6.18 -0.64
CA VAL A 888 3.07 -5.05 -1.45
C VAL A 888 4.30 -4.46 -0.77
N PHE A 889 5.39 -4.32 -1.52
CA PHE A 889 6.60 -3.63 -1.06
C PHE A 889 6.42 -2.11 -1.22
N CYS A 890 6.70 -1.36 -0.15
CA CYS A 890 6.47 0.09 -0.08
C CYS A 890 7.77 0.89 0.13
N GLY A 891 8.93 0.29 -0.13
CA GLY A 891 10.23 0.94 0.05
C GLY A 891 10.88 0.58 1.39
N ARG A 892 11.83 1.41 1.83
CA ARG A 892 12.58 1.21 3.07
C ARG A 892 12.32 2.31 4.08
N ARG A 893 12.42 1.96 5.37
CA ARG A 893 12.36 2.94 6.47
C ARG A 893 13.65 3.76 6.57
N ASP A 894 14.77 3.14 6.20
CA ASP A 894 16.12 3.70 6.31
C ASP A 894 16.61 4.32 4.98
N SER A 895 17.84 4.81 4.99
CA SER A 895 18.54 5.38 3.84
C SER A 895 19.06 4.33 2.85
N GLN A 896 18.78 3.04 3.06
CA GLN A 896 19.26 2.02 2.13
C GLN A 896 18.42 2.04 0.87
N ILE A 897 19.09 1.78 -0.25
CA ILE A 897 18.48 1.70 -1.57
C ILE A 897 18.93 0.43 -2.27
N LYS A 898 18.22 0.10 -3.34
CA LYS A 898 18.63 -0.93 -4.31
C LYS A 898 19.02 -0.22 -5.59
N LEU A 899 20.32 -0.16 -5.88
CA LEU A 899 20.87 0.46 -7.09
C LEU A 899 21.36 -0.65 -8.03
N ARG A 900 20.67 -0.88 -9.13
CA ARG A 900 21.01 -1.94 -10.11
C ARG A 900 21.02 -3.35 -9.49
N GLY A 901 20.21 -3.56 -8.46
CA GLY A 901 20.07 -4.80 -7.70
C GLY A 901 21.05 -4.94 -6.55
N LEU A 902 21.90 -3.94 -6.35
CA LEU A 902 22.87 -3.89 -5.28
C LEU A 902 22.25 -3.18 -4.09
N ARG A 903 22.27 -3.83 -2.92
CA ARG A 903 21.88 -3.19 -1.65
C ARG A 903 22.99 -2.23 -1.24
N ILE A 904 22.67 -0.93 -1.26
CA ILE A 904 23.59 0.15 -0.92
C ILE A 904 23.01 0.89 0.28
N ASP A 905 23.79 1.03 1.34
CA ASP A 905 23.49 2.01 2.37
C ASP A 905 24.10 3.35 2.00
N LEU A 906 23.26 4.37 1.82
CA LEU A 906 23.75 5.71 1.48
C LEU A 906 24.62 6.28 2.61
N THR A 907 24.38 5.88 3.86
CA THR A 907 25.19 6.32 5.01
C THR A 907 26.62 5.80 4.98
N GLU A 908 26.89 4.67 4.31
CA GLU A 908 28.24 4.17 4.10
C GLU A 908 29.03 5.10 3.18
N THR A 909 28.40 5.57 2.10
CA THR A 909 29.01 6.59 1.23
C THR A 909 29.15 7.94 1.94
N GLU A 910 28.14 8.35 2.70
CA GLU A 910 28.18 9.61 3.48
C GLU A 910 29.28 9.60 4.54
N GLY A 911 29.42 8.50 5.27
CA GLY A 911 30.47 8.31 6.27
C GLY A 911 31.85 8.36 5.65
N ALA A 912 32.07 7.67 4.51
CA ALA A 912 33.34 7.75 3.78
C ALA A 912 33.62 9.18 3.29
N MET A 913 32.62 9.90 2.76
CA MET A 913 32.79 11.32 2.38
C MET A 913 33.19 12.20 3.55
N CYS A 914 32.60 11.99 4.73
CA CYS A 914 32.94 12.76 5.94
C CYS A 914 34.37 12.48 6.47
N MET A 915 34.98 11.37 6.09
CA MET A 915 36.37 11.05 6.46
C MET A 915 37.39 11.77 5.56
N PHE A 916 36.97 12.37 4.44
CA PHE A 916 37.84 13.16 3.58
C PHE A 916 38.11 14.55 4.17
N ALA A 917 39.38 14.97 4.18
CA ALA A 917 39.80 16.24 4.77
C ALA A 917 39.09 17.44 4.10
N GLY A 918 38.46 18.28 4.92
CA GLY A 918 37.74 19.49 4.50
C GLY A 918 36.21 19.34 4.47
N ILE A 919 35.67 18.11 4.44
CA ILE A 919 34.23 17.88 4.47
C ILE A 919 33.73 17.86 5.93
N ASN A 920 32.69 18.66 6.22
CA ASN A 920 32.07 18.76 7.54
C ASN A 920 30.87 17.82 7.69
N GLU A 921 29.96 17.84 6.71
CA GLU A 921 28.79 16.96 6.61
C GLU A 921 28.65 16.47 5.18
N ALA A 922 28.08 15.29 5.00
CA ALA A 922 27.76 14.73 3.69
C ALA A 922 26.39 14.06 3.68
N ALA A 923 25.71 14.14 2.53
CA ALA A 923 24.45 13.46 2.26
C ALA A 923 24.50 12.91 0.83
N VAL A 924 24.03 11.68 0.63
CA VAL A 924 23.98 11.06 -0.69
C VAL A 924 22.52 10.77 -1.03
N VAL A 925 22.16 11.03 -2.29
CA VAL A 925 20.85 10.67 -2.85
C VAL A 925 21.03 9.83 -4.10
N CYS A 926 20.03 8.99 -4.39
CA CYS A 926 19.90 8.33 -5.67
C CYS A 926 18.78 8.99 -6.45
N ARG A 927 19.05 9.39 -7.70
CA ARG A 927 18.05 9.93 -8.61
C ARG A 927 18.15 9.26 -9.98
N GLU A 928 17.01 9.17 -10.65
CA GLU A 928 16.92 8.64 -12.00
C GLU A 928 17.20 9.75 -13.02
N ILE A 929 18.17 9.53 -13.91
CA ILE A 929 18.47 10.43 -15.04
C ILE A 929 18.35 9.62 -16.33
N LYS A 930 17.45 10.04 -17.22
CA LYS A 930 17.17 9.37 -18.51
C LYS A 930 16.95 7.85 -18.37
N GLY A 931 16.21 7.41 -17.34
CA GLY A 931 15.93 5.99 -17.11
C GLY A 931 17.01 5.22 -16.33
N VAL A 932 18.08 5.88 -15.88
CA VAL A 932 19.20 5.26 -15.17
C VAL A 932 19.38 5.88 -13.80
N GLN A 933 19.30 5.05 -12.75
CA GLN A 933 19.62 5.48 -11.39
C GLN A 933 21.11 5.80 -11.23
N LYS A 934 21.40 6.94 -10.60
CA LYS A 934 22.74 7.49 -10.34
C LYS A 934 22.81 8.08 -8.92
N LEU A 935 23.98 7.99 -8.30
CA LEU A 935 24.26 8.55 -6.97
C LEU A 935 24.79 9.98 -7.08
N PHE A 936 24.42 10.84 -6.14
CA PHE A 936 24.94 12.21 -6.05
C PHE A 936 25.25 12.56 -4.61
N GLY A 937 26.47 13.07 -4.38
CA GLY A 937 26.99 13.38 -3.06
C GLY A 937 26.96 14.88 -2.82
N TYR A 938 26.20 15.30 -1.83
CA TYR A 938 26.16 16.67 -1.33
C TYR A 938 27.05 16.77 -0.11
N TYR A 939 27.79 17.86 0.04
CA TYR A 939 28.68 18.05 1.19
C TYR A 939 28.73 19.51 1.63
N THR A 940 29.02 19.73 2.90
CA THR A 940 29.37 21.05 3.45
C THR A 940 30.88 21.09 3.66
N SER A 941 31.49 22.24 3.40
CA SER A 941 32.91 22.47 3.61
C SER A 941 33.16 23.94 3.87
N SER A 942 34.07 24.22 4.80
CA SER A 942 34.57 25.58 5.08
C SER A 942 35.55 26.06 4.00
N ASP A 943 36.24 25.11 3.35
CA ASP A 943 37.26 25.35 2.33
C ASP A 943 36.83 24.84 0.95
N GLU A 944 37.58 25.17 -0.10
CA GLU A 944 37.38 24.58 -1.42
C GLU A 944 37.86 23.12 -1.43
N VAL A 945 36.98 22.18 -1.78
CA VAL A 945 37.27 20.75 -1.83
C VAL A 945 37.55 20.36 -3.28
N ASP A 946 38.69 19.70 -3.53
CA ASP A 946 38.94 19.09 -4.84
C ASP A 946 38.10 17.81 -4.98
N GLU A 947 36.98 17.92 -5.70
CA GLU A 947 36.05 16.81 -5.94
C GLU A 947 36.69 15.66 -6.74
N THR A 948 37.78 15.92 -7.48
CA THR A 948 38.56 14.87 -8.17
C THR A 948 39.35 14.06 -7.16
N ALA A 949 40.00 14.73 -6.20
CA ALA A 949 40.71 14.09 -5.11
C ALA A 949 39.76 13.33 -4.17
N LEU A 950 38.59 13.89 -3.88
CA LEU A 950 37.52 13.20 -3.13
C LEU A 950 37.09 11.91 -3.83
N ARG A 951 36.80 11.97 -5.13
CA ARG A 951 36.44 10.79 -5.92
C ARG A 951 37.53 9.71 -5.88
N HIS A 952 38.79 10.12 -5.96
CA HIS A 952 39.93 9.21 -5.90
C HIS A 952 40.05 8.55 -4.52
N TYR A 953 39.87 9.31 -3.44
CA TYR A 953 39.82 8.79 -2.07
C TYR A 953 38.69 7.78 -1.89
N LEU A 954 37.46 8.12 -2.29
CA LEU A 954 36.31 7.22 -2.19
C LEU A 954 36.52 5.92 -2.98
N ALA A 955 37.26 5.94 -4.08
CA ALA A 955 37.59 4.74 -4.85
C ALA A 955 38.55 3.78 -4.12
N GLY A 956 39.27 4.24 -3.09
CA GLY A 956 40.08 3.40 -2.20
C GLY A 956 39.26 2.73 -1.10
N GLU A 957 38.19 3.39 -0.63
CA GLU A 957 37.39 2.96 0.52
C GLU A 957 36.14 2.16 0.13
N LEU A 958 35.51 2.54 -0.99
CA LEU A 958 34.21 2.07 -1.40
C LEU A 958 34.26 1.27 -2.71
N PRO A 959 33.35 0.30 -2.90
CA PRO A 959 33.12 -0.31 -4.20
C PRO A 959 32.75 0.74 -5.25
N ALA A 960 33.16 0.54 -6.51
CA ALA A 960 32.93 1.50 -7.60
C ALA A 960 31.46 1.91 -7.78
N TYR A 961 30.50 1.03 -7.48
CA TYR A 961 29.07 1.32 -7.59
C TYR A 961 28.49 2.19 -6.46
N MET A 962 29.24 2.39 -5.37
CA MET A 962 28.85 3.26 -4.23
C MET A 962 29.42 4.68 -4.35
N ILE A 963 30.30 4.93 -5.32
CA ILE A 963 30.92 6.24 -5.54
C ILE A 963 29.92 7.17 -6.26
N PRO A 964 29.62 8.36 -5.72
CA PRO A 964 28.69 9.30 -6.35
C PRO A 964 29.09 9.69 -7.79
N ASN A 965 28.11 9.78 -8.69
CA ASN A 965 28.31 10.21 -10.07
C ASN A 965 28.60 11.70 -10.20
N GLY A 966 28.17 12.52 -9.23
CA GLY A 966 28.51 13.93 -9.13
C GLY A 966 28.56 14.38 -7.68
N PHE A 967 29.26 15.49 -7.44
CA PHE A 967 29.36 16.12 -6.13
C PHE A 967 28.84 17.57 -6.19
N MET A 968 28.34 18.07 -5.07
CA MET A 968 27.91 19.47 -4.94
C MET A 968 28.11 19.97 -3.52
N ARG A 969 28.82 21.10 -3.40
CA ARG A 969 28.93 21.83 -2.14
C ARG A 969 27.62 22.56 -1.83
N LEU A 970 27.09 22.38 -0.63
CA LEU A 970 25.98 23.15 -0.05
C LEU A 970 26.47 23.99 1.14
N ASP A 971 25.76 25.07 1.43
CA ASP A 971 26.02 25.87 2.64
C ASP A 971 25.58 25.12 3.91
N SER A 972 24.52 24.32 3.80
CA SER A 972 24.03 23.42 4.86
C SER A 972 23.28 22.24 4.24
N ILE A 973 23.34 21.06 4.86
CA ILE A 973 22.49 19.93 4.48
C ILE A 973 21.05 20.20 4.96
N PRO A 974 20.02 20.15 4.09
CA PRO A 974 18.64 20.37 4.51
C PRO A 974 18.18 19.23 5.42
N LEU A 975 17.41 19.59 6.45
CA LEU A 975 16.92 18.69 7.48
C LEU A 975 15.39 18.74 7.53
N THR A 976 14.76 17.59 7.74
CA THR A 976 13.34 17.45 8.07
C THR A 976 13.05 18.09 9.43
N GLN A 977 11.76 18.31 9.75
CA GLN A 977 11.35 18.81 11.08
C GLN A 977 11.82 17.91 12.25
N SER A 978 12.15 16.64 11.98
CA SER A 978 12.71 15.70 12.95
C SER A 978 14.23 15.81 13.15
N GLY A 979 14.91 16.72 12.43
CA GLY A 979 16.36 16.90 12.49
C GLY A 979 17.18 15.89 11.67
N LYS A 980 16.53 15.03 10.87
CA LYS A 980 17.20 14.10 9.93
C LYS A 980 17.36 14.74 8.55
N THR A 981 18.39 14.39 7.80
CA THR A 981 18.62 14.81 6.40
C THR A 981 17.37 14.65 5.53
N ASP A 982 16.92 15.76 4.93
CA ASP A 982 15.80 15.78 3.99
C ASP A 982 16.27 15.46 2.58
N ARG A 983 16.22 14.17 2.23
CA ARG A 983 16.63 13.69 0.90
C ARG A 983 15.66 14.07 -0.20
N LYS A 984 14.40 14.45 0.11
CA LYS A 984 13.48 14.94 -0.91
C LYS A 984 13.85 16.36 -1.31
N ASP A 985 14.14 17.20 -0.32
CA ASP A 985 14.61 18.58 -0.57
C ASP A 985 15.96 18.57 -1.32
N LEU A 986 16.87 17.66 -0.97
CA LEU A 986 18.13 17.45 -1.71
C LEU A 986 17.92 17.14 -3.21
N LEU A 987 16.81 16.50 -3.60
CA LEU A 987 16.52 16.20 -5.01
C LEU A 987 16.14 17.46 -5.81
N GLU A 988 15.72 18.55 -5.15
CA GLU A 988 15.43 19.83 -5.81
C GLU A 988 16.71 20.60 -6.17
N PHE A 989 17.83 20.31 -5.49
CA PHE A 989 19.13 20.87 -5.82
C PHE A 989 19.68 20.23 -7.10
N ASN A 990 19.45 20.92 -8.22
CA ASN A 990 20.02 20.55 -9.50
C ASN A 990 21.54 20.69 -9.46
N ILE A 991 22.23 19.56 -9.30
CA ILE A 991 23.60 19.43 -9.80
C ILE A 991 23.50 19.70 -11.30
N LYS A 992 23.93 20.90 -11.70
CA LYS A 992 23.92 21.31 -13.10
C LYS A 992 24.55 20.18 -13.90
N ASP A 993 23.83 19.71 -14.92
CA ASP A 993 24.35 18.76 -15.91
C ASP A 993 25.67 19.23 -16.55
N ASP A 994 26.04 20.50 -16.33
CA ASP A 994 27.32 21.13 -16.63
C ASP A 994 28.57 20.43 -16.05
N ILE A 995 28.50 19.63 -14.97
CA ILE A 995 29.70 18.92 -14.46
C ILE A 995 30.04 17.68 -15.32
N ILE A 996 29.13 17.20 -16.17
CA ILE A 996 29.41 16.17 -17.18
C ILE A 996 29.96 16.80 -18.50
N LYS A 997 29.90 18.13 -18.67
CA LYS A 997 30.22 18.84 -19.92
C LYS A 997 31.71 18.96 -20.30
N ARG A 998 32.64 18.22 -19.71
CA ARG A 998 34.06 18.24 -20.16
C ARG A 998 34.43 17.18 -21.19
N SER A 999 33.48 16.41 -21.74
CA SER A 999 33.82 15.27 -22.61
C SER A 999 33.10 15.13 -23.97
N SER A 1000 32.22 16.02 -24.41
CA SER A 1000 31.54 15.85 -25.72
C SER A 1000 32.07 16.81 -26.80
N VAL A 1001 33.35 16.65 -27.17
CA VAL A 1001 33.89 17.29 -28.38
C VAL A 1001 33.54 16.38 -29.56
N PRO A 1002 33.04 16.89 -30.70
CA PRO A 1002 32.78 16.07 -31.89
C PRO A 1002 34.04 15.30 -32.31
N GLU A 1003 33.92 13.98 -32.52
CA GLU A 1003 35.05 13.09 -32.79
C GLU A 1003 35.48 13.11 -34.26
N ASN A 1004 34.64 13.65 -35.15
CA ASN A 1004 34.88 13.74 -36.60
C ASN A 1004 34.22 14.99 -37.23
N GLU A 1005 34.61 15.32 -38.46
CA GLU A 1005 34.08 16.50 -39.19
C GLU A 1005 32.56 16.45 -39.38
N THR A 1006 31.97 15.25 -39.51
CA THR A 1006 30.52 15.11 -39.70
C THR A 1006 29.75 15.47 -38.42
N GLU A 1007 30.23 15.05 -37.25
CA GLU A 1007 29.66 15.45 -35.95
C GLU A 1007 29.84 16.95 -35.68
N ALA A 1008 30.99 17.52 -36.04
CA ALA A 1008 31.23 18.95 -35.89
C ALA A 1008 30.27 19.78 -36.75
N ASP A 1009 29.98 19.31 -37.97
CA ASP A 1009 29.00 19.93 -38.85
C ASP A 1009 27.57 19.82 -38.32
N LEU A 1010 27.18 18.66 -37.77
CA LEU A 1010 25.85 18.47 -37.16
C LEU A 1010 25.66 19.32 -35.90
N CYS A 1011 26.66 19.39 -35.02
CA CYS A 1011 26.64 20.25 -33.83
C CYS A 1011 26.45 21.73 -34.20
N ARG A 1012 27.13 22.19 -35.24
CA ARG A 1012 27.02 23.56 -35.75
C ARG A 1012 25.66 23.85 -36.36
N ILE A 1013 25.12 22.92 -37.17
CA ILE A 1013 23.77 23.05 -37.75
C ILE A 1013 22.71 23.09 -36.64
N MET A 1014 22.85 22.26 -35.60
CA MET A 1014 21.93 22.25 -34.45
C MET A 1014 22.00 23.55 -33.65
N ALA A 1015 23.19 24.07 -33.38
CA ALA A 1015 23.37 25.37 -32.71
C ALA A 1015 22.67 26.51 -33.47
N ASP A 1016 22.81 26.54 -34.81
CA ASP A 1016 22.16 27.54 -35.67
C ASP A 1016 20.62 27.39 -35.68
N VAL A 1017 20.10 26.17 -35.73
CA VAL A 1017 18.66 25.89 -35.74
C VAL A 1017 18.00 26.23 -34.39
N LEU A 1018 18.68 25.90 -33.30
CA LEU A 1018 18.18 26.08 -31.92
C LEU A 1018 18.52 27.47 -31.33
N LYS A 1019 19.30 28.27 -32.05
CA LYS A 1019 19.80 29.59 -31.62
C LYS A 1019 20.61 29.55 -30.31
N LEU A 1020 21.48 28.55 -30.18
CA LEU A 1020 22.41 28.39 -29.07
C LEU A 1020 23.83 28.75 -29.51
N GLU A 1021 24.70 29.17 -28.58
CA GLU A 1021 26.11 29.49 -28.92
C GLU A 1021 26.94 28.26 -29.32
N SER A 1022 26.62 27.09 -28.77
CA SER A 1022 27.25 25.81 -29.11
C SER A 1022 26.38 24.63 -28.66
N VAL A 1023 26.48 23.50 -29.37
CA VAL A 1023 25.84 22.22 -29.05
C VAL A 1023 26.93 21.14 -29.09
N GLY A 1024 26.98 20.23 -28.12
CA GLY A 1024 27.91 19.10 -28.03
C GLY A 1024 27.43 17.85 -28.76
N ALA A 1025 28.35 16.92 -29.05
CA ALA A 1025 28.05 15.73 -29.85
C ALA A 1025 27.03 14.75 -29.22
N GLU A 1026 26.84 14.82 -27.91
CA GLU A 1026 25.86 14.00 -27.17
C GLU A 1026 24.69 14.81 -26.59
N ASP A 1027 24.56 16.09 -26.99
CA ASP A 1027 23.46 16.94 -26.56
C ASP A 1027 22.15 16.53 -27.27
N ASP A 1028 21.05 16.56 -26.52
CA ASP A 1028 19.70 16.25 -27.02
C ASP A 1028 19.14 17.46 -27.80
N PHE A 1029 18.49 17.21 -28.96
CA PHE A 1029 18.02 18.24 -29.90
C PHE A 1029 16.85 19.09 -29.37
#